data_AF-A0A0G4M959-F1
#
_entry.id   AF-A0A0G4M959-F1
#
_cell.length_a   1.000
_cell.length_b   1.000
_cell.length_c   1.000
_cell.angle_alpha   90.00
_cell.angle_beta   90.00
_cell.angle_gamma   90.00
#
_symmetry.space_group_name_H-M   'P 1'
#
loop_
_entity.id
_entity.type
_entity.pdbx_description
1 polymer ?
#
loop_
_entity_poly.entity_id
_entity_poly.type
_entity_poly.pdbx_seq_one_letter_code
_entity_poly.pdbx_strand_id
1 'polypeptide(L)'
;MSAVNRSIRTATRSLRLQSQSVRLAAPLRAGLASTHLNASTASARTSSSSSSSHNFSTAAARQSGAPAMSSEPREYDPEINDIANYVQNYKVDSELAFDTARWVFLDTLGCGLEGLRFKECTKLLGPIVPGTTVPNGPKVPGTDFQLDPVNAAFNIGAMIRWLDYNDCWLAAEWGHPSDNLGAILAVADWITRTNKAGGNLANGKQFTIRDVLEAMIKAHEIQGCLALLNSYNKVGLDHVVLVKVASTAVVSKMLGLNEKQIADAVTQAWVDGQSLRTYRHSPNTMSRKSWAAGDACQRAVNLALKVLKGEQGVPTVLSAPVWGFYDVLFKGKKFEFQRPYGSYVMENVLFKVSYPAEFHSQTAVEASEKIYGQLKALGKSAADIKGITCRTHEACIRIIDKQFKPMDNFADRDHCIQYMCSVMLVFGRLEATDYPDGSEAATSEMVESLRKRFKCVEDPQFTKDYHDPALRTISNALTVELNDGTVLEEVVVEAPLGHRLRREEAKPEILKKYQRHLAPHFSENKVKQLVELGLDQQKLESTPVDEYVDLTLLRHRSQHTRNPSTDQKKHQRNQVHTKGLGPTAIMADRQTIMETNRSIRTIKNELENLLEKGVIDDDAYENIHSMLPAEAPLRSGGSGSAPARATPSQAASPAAPPPTEAMANMNIGTQQQQQQQQRANPSPAPPSYANSTGGAAAPPPGPPPPPSKPILAHARALYRYQAADSRDLSFERDDKIAVHEYMNADWWMGRNSRTGAEGIFPKTYVAVEAAPPPSQDRAAYSAPQQPGYHNQPPTQQLWPPPQQHQYAPPQPQYGQPSGPPPQQNPYNSDTPPSAIANQESAPADGQHKDGAGKAKEYGEKFGKKLGNAAIFGAGATLGGNLVNSIF
;
A
#
# COMPACT_ATOMS: atom_id res chain seq x y z
N MET A 1 2.64 43.45 -45.50
CA MET A 1 2.05 43.72 -46.84
C MET A 1 1.23 42.49 -47.25
N SER A 2 0.13 42.62 -48.00
CA SER A 2 -0.77 41.56 -48.56
C SER A 2 -1.17 40.39 -47.63
N ALA A 3 -2.44 40.12 -47.27
CA ALA A 3 -3.77 40.50 -47.79
C ALA A 3 -4.15 39.96 -49.20
N VAL A 4 -5.46 39.68 -49.41
CA VAL A 4 -6.14 38.93 -50.51
C VAL A 4 -6.37 37.44 -50.16
N ASN A 5 -7.58 36.85 -50.19
CA ASN A 5 -8.92 37.45 -50.16
C ASN A 5 -10.05 36.53 -49.62
N ARG A 6 -11.17 37.19 -49.34
CA ARG A 6 -12.60 36.78 -49.20
C ARG A 6 -13.11 35.65 -50.13
N SER A 7 -14.34 35.13 -50.03
CA SER A 7 -15.43 34.96 -49.02
C SER A 7 -16.70 34.57 -49.79
N ILE A 8 -17.61 33.76 -49.22
CA ILE A 8 -18.99 33.59 -49.75
C ILE A 8 -20.03 33.71 -48.61
N ARG A 9 -21.13 34.43 -48.87
CA ARG A 9 -22.40 34.47 -48.09
C ARG A 9 -23.46 33.69 -48.91
N THR A 10 -24.67 33.31 -48.48
CA THR A 10 -25.76 33.90 -47.66
C THR A 10 -26.69 32.75 -47.24
N ALA A 11 -27.35 32.67 -46.06
CA ALA A 11 -28.30 33.58 -45.41
C ALA A 11 -29.74 33.61 -46.01
N THR A 12 -30.66 32.79 -45.46
CA THR A 12 -32.15 32.88 -45.47
C THR A 12 -32.72 31.73 -44.61
N ARG A 13 -33.90 31.79 -43.97
CA ARG A 13 -34.82 32.89 -43.62
C ARG A 13 -35.67 32.44 -42.41
N SER A 14 -36.12 33.37 -41.55
CA SER A 14 -37.06 33.05 -40.47
C SER A 14 -38.50 32.86 -40.97
N LEU A 15 -39.27 32.01 -40.29
CA LEU A 15 -40.74 32.04 -40.29
C LEU A 15 -41.25 32.00 -38.84
N ARG A 16 -42.30 32.78 -38.57
CA ARG A 16 -42.93 32.94 -37.25
C ARG A 16 -44.42 33.16 -37.49
N LEU A 17 -45.26 32.36 -36.84
CA LEU A 17 -46.71 32.57 -36.85
C LEU A 17 -47.31 32.07 -35.54
N GLN A 18 -48.44 32.67 -35.14
CA GLN A 18 -49.17 32.42 -33.90
C GLN A 18 -50.54 31.85 -34.27
N SER A 19 -51.16 31.06 -33.39
CA SER A 19 -52.55 31.32 -32.98
C SER A 19 -53.06 30.38 -31.87
N GLN A 20 -53.35 31.00 -30.72
CA GLN A 20 -54.57 30.80 -29.92
C GLN A 20 -54.86 29.45 -29.23
N SER A 21 -55.83 29.53 -28.32
CA SER A 21 -56.22 28.54 -27.32
C SER A 21 -57.73 28.57 -27.12
N VAL A 22 -58.33 27.47 -26.66
CA VAL A 22 -59.76 27.40 -26.28
C VAL A 22 -59.90 26.64 -24.97
N ARG A 23 -60.79 27.13 -24.09
CA ARG A 23 -61.28 26.43 -22.88
C ARG A 23 -62.77 26.17 -23.01
N LEU A 24 -63.22 24.98 -22.62
CA LEU A 24 -64.55 24.67 -22.06
C LEU A 24 -64.31 23.46 -21.12
N ALA A 25 -64.62 23.44 -19.82
CA ALA A 25 -65.86 23.68 -19.07
C ALA A 25 -66.39 22.34 -18.50
N ALA A 26 -67.02 22.36 -17.32
CA ALA A 26 -67.32 21.18 -16.47
C ALA A 26 -68.84 20.79 -16.60
N PRO A 27 -69.58 20.09 -15.68
CA PRO A 27 -69.29 19.80 -14.25
C PRO A 27 -69.80 18.45 -13.64
N LEU A 28 -69.50 18.29 -12.33
CA LEU A 28 -70.32 17.68 -11.24
C LEU A 28 -70.86 16.22 -11.31
N ARG A 29 -70.47 15.44 -10.29
CA ARG A 29 -71.46 14.77 -9.40
C ARG A 29 -70.89 14.56 -7.99
N ALA A 30 -71.76 14.39 -6.99
CA ALA A 30 -71.41 14.27 -5.57
C ALA A 30 -72.30 13.25 -4.84
N GLY A 31 -71.82 12.77 -3.69
CA GLY A 31 -72.51 11.88 -2.76
C GLY A 31 -71.58 11.61 -1.56
N LEU A 32 -71.62 12.45 -0.52
CA LEU A 32 -72.49 12.34 0.66
C LEU A 32 -72.03 11.23 1.63
N ALA A 33 -71.39 11.66 2.72
CA ALA A 33 -71.18 10.83 3.91
C ALA A 33 -72.39 10.94 4.86
N SER A 34 -72.71 9.85 5.56
CA SER A 34 -73.75 9.80 6.58
C SER A 34 -73.14 9.85 7.99
N THR A 35 -73.50 10.88 8.76
CA THR A 35 -73.14 10.98 10.18
C THR A 35 -74.13 10.20 11.06
N HIS A 36 -73.65 9.69 12.19
CA HIS A 36 -74.50 9.34 13.34
C HIS A 36 -73.87 9.87 14.63
N LEU A 37 -74.72 10.30 15.56
CA LEU A 37 -74.36 11.00 16.79
C LEU A 37 -74.60 10.12 18.03
N ASN A 38 -73.88 10.44 19.10
CA ASN A 38 -74.24 10.35 20.52
C ASN A 38 -75.14 9.20 21.01
N ALA A 39 -74.67 8.50 22.06
CA ALA A 39 -75.24 8.69 23.41
C ALA A 39 -74.30 8.14 24.50
N SER A 40 -74.41 8.72 25.71
CA SER A 40 -73.69 8.27 26.91
C SER A 40 -74.63 7.47 27.82
N THR A 41 -74.12 6.47 28.53
CA THR A 41 -74.80 5.83 29.67
C THR A 41 -73.83 5.63 30.83
N ALA A 42 -74.23 5.98 32.05
CA ALA A 42 -73.39 5.93 33.24
C ALA A 42 -74.04 5.13 34.38
N SER A 43 -73.30 4.18 34.94
CA SER A 43 -73.54 3.47 36.22
C SER A 43 -72.36 2.54 36.50
N ALA A 44 -71.99 2.22 37.75
CA ALA A 44 -72.45 2.73 39.04
C ALA A 44 -71.29 2.72 40.06
N ARG A 45 -71.49 3.33 41.23
CA ARG A 45 -70.52 3.27 42.34
C ARG A 45 -70.65 1.95 43.11
N THR A 46 -69.52 1.37 43.49
CA THR A 46 -69.38 0.60 44.74
C THR A 46 -68.14 1.08 45.49
N SER A 47 -68.18 1.00 46.82
CA SER A 47 -67.13 1.50 47.71
C SER A 47 -66.71 0.41 48.70
N SER A 48 -65.42 0.11 48.78
CA SER A 48 -64.85 -0.75 49.81
C SER A 48 -63.63 -0.09 50.46
N SER A 49 -63.51 -0.31 51.76
CA SER A 49 -62.61 0.38 52.68
C SER A 49 -61.13 0.14 52.44
N SER A 50 -60.33 1.13 52.84
CA SER A 50 -58.88 1.08 53.00
C SER A 50 -58.37 -0.11 53.85
N SER A 51 -57.21 -0.64 53.47
CA SER A 51 -56.20 -1.10 54.42
C SER A 51 -54.87 -0.43 54.08
N SER A 52 -54.18 0.14 55.07
CA SER A 52 -52.97 0.93 54.88
C SER A 52 -51.71 0.12 55.16
N SER A 53 -50.80 0.02 54.19
CA SER A 53 -49.41 -0.37 54.42
C SER A 53 -48.48 0.67 53.77
N HIS A 54 -47.89 1.54 54.59
CA HIS A 54 -46.89 2.48 54.12
C HIS A 54 -45.60 1.75 53.75
N ASN A 55 -45.23 1.76 52.48
CA ASN A 55 -43.84 1.59 52.05
C ASN A 55 -43.45 2.79 51.17
N PHE A 56 -42.51 3.59 51.68
CA PHE A 56 -41.93 4.70 50.91
C PHE A 56 -41.10 4.14 49.76
N SER A 57 -41.65 4.16 48.54
CA SER A 57 -40.90 3.90 47.32
C SER A 57 -40.55 5.22 46.64
N THR A 58 -39.27 5.58 46.68
CA THR A 58 -38.73 6.72 45.91
C THR A 58 -38.39 6.34 44.46
N ALA A 59 -38.85 5.18 43.99
CA ALA A 59 -38.80 4.82 42.59
C ALA A 59 -39.82 5.64 41.78
N ALA A 60 -39.41 6.85 41.38
CA ALA A 60 -40.01 7.48 40.21
C ALA A 60 -39.98 6.47 39.06
N ALA A 61 -41.15 6.18 38.49
CA ALA A 61 -41.28 5.16 37.45
C ALA A 61 -40.39 5.53 36.26
N ARG A 62 -39.28 4.81 36.08
CA ARG A 62 -38.38 5.04 34.94
C ARG A 62 -39.15 4.73 33.66
N GLN A 63 -39.50 5.78 32.92
CA GLN A 63 -39.85 5.68 31.51
C GLN A 63 -38.57 5.37 30.70
N SER A 64 -37.99 4.20 30.98
CA SER A 64 -36.91 3.58 30.22
C SER A 64 -37.48 2.41 29.40
N GLY A 65 -38.66 2.61 28.82
CA GLY A 65 -38.92 2.02 27.51
C GLY A 65 -37.99 2.71 26.53
N ALA A 66 -37.30 1.95 25.67
CA ALA A 66 -36.68 2.56 24.50
C ALA A 66 -37.77 3.32 23.72
N PRO A 67 -37.48 4.50 23.12
CA PRO A 67 -38.44 5.16 22.26
C PRO A 67 -38.87 4.15 21.19
N ALA A 68 -40.18 4.04 20.96
CA ALA A 68 -40.71 3.06 20.02
C ALA A 68 -40.05 3.29 18.66
N MET A 69 -39.19 2.36 18.24
CA MET A 69 -38.50 2.49 16.97
C MET A 69 -39.54 2.57 15.86
N SER A 70 -39.43 3.57 15.00
CA SER A 70 -40.29 3.72 13.83
C SER A 70 -40.33 2.39 13.08
N SER A 71 -41.51 1.78 13.00
CA SER A 71 -41.73 0.50 12.30
C SER A 71 -41.61 0.63 10.78
N GLU A 72 -41.48 1.84 10.28
CA GLU A 72 -41.18 2.15 8.88
C GLU A 72 -39.69 1.88 8.61
N PRO A 73 -39.35 1.14 7.54
CA PRO A 73 -37.96 0.95 7.12
C PRO A 73 -37.28 2.30 6.88
N ARG A 74 -36.08 2.50 7.45
CA ARG A 74 -35.28 3.69 7.15
C ARG A 74 -34.85 3.65 5.69
N GLU A 75 -35.13 4.71 4.96
CA GLU A 75 -34.62 4.91 3.61
C GLU A 75 -33.09 5.02 3.62
N TYR A 76 -32.46 4.62 2.51
CA TYR A 76 -31.02 4.81 2.32
C TYR A 76 -30.73 6.26 1.95
N ASP A 77 -29.55 6.75 2.35
CA ASP A 77 -29.04 8.03 1.89
C ASP A 77 -29.08 8.10 0.34
N PRO A 78 -29.55 9.20 -0.28
CA PRO A 78 -29.74 9.29 -1.73
C PRO A 78 -28.51 8.90 -2.55
N GLU A 79 -27.32 9.29 -2.08
CA GLU A 79 -26.03 9.01 -2.70
C GLU A 79 -25.73 7.49 -2.79
N ILE A 80 -26.29 6.68 -1.89
CA ILE A 80 -26.21 5.21 -1.89
C ILE A 80 -27.15 4.64 -2.95
N ASN A 81 -28.39 5.15 -3.02
CA ASN A 81 -29.38 4.74 -4.02
C ASN A 81 -28.89 5.05 -5.43
N ASP A 82 -28.32 6.23 -5.66
CA ASP A 82 -27.79 6.65 -6.96
C ASP A 82 -26.66 5.71 -7.44
N ILE A 83 -25.74 5.31 -6.55
CA ILE A 83 -24.68 4.34 -6.86
C ILE A 83 -25.27 2.96 -7.19
N ALA A 84 -26.20 2.47 -6.35
CA ALA A 84 -26.82 1.16 -6.54
C ALA A 84 -27.62 1.10 -7.85
N ASN A 85 -28.43 2.12 -8.12
CA ASN A 85 -29.25 2.24 -9.32
C ASN A 85 -28.37 2.36 -10.59
N TYR A 86 -27.31 3.17 -10.55
CA TYR A 86 -26.36 3.29 -11.66
C TYR A 86 -25.72 1.94 -12.00
N VAL A 87 -25.15 1.22 -11.02
CA VAL A 87 -24.50 -0.07 -11.31
C VAL A 87 -25.51 -1.11 -11.78
N GLN A 88 -26.69 -1.14 -11.18
CA GLN A 88 -27.75 -2.10 -11.49
C GLN A 88 -28.38 -1.89 -12.88
N ASN A 89 -28.72 -0.65 -13.23
CA ASN A 89 -29.65 -0.30 -14.31
C ASN A 89 -29.02 0.53 -15.45
N TYR A 90 -27.94 1.28 -15.22
CA TYR A 90 -27.29 2.02 -16.29
C TYR A 90 -26.64 1.06 -17.29
N LYS A 91 -26.90 1.27 -18.57
CA LYS A 91 -26.27 0.56 -19.69
C LYS A 91 -25.24 1.48 -20.32
N VAL A 92 -23.98 1.06 -20.37
CA VAL A 92 -22.93 1.82 -21.07
C VAL A 92 -23.14 1.69 -22.58
N ASP A 93 -23.31 2.82 -23.25
CA ASP A 93 -23.55 2.94 -24.70
C ASP A 93 -22.52 3.81 -25.44
N SER A 94 -21.49 4.30 -24.74
CA SER A 94 -20.38 5.07 -25.31
C SER A 94 -19.28 4.16 -25.91
N GLU A 95 -19.12 4.18 -27.23
CA GLU A 95 -18.01 3.49 -27.92
C GLU A 95 -16.63 4.02 -27.49
N LEU A 96 -16.52 5.34 -27.23
CA LEU A 96 -15.30 5.96 -26.72
C LEU A 96 -14.93 5.44 -25.33
N ALA A 97 -15.92 5.18 -24.47
CA ALA A 97 -15.68 4.60 -23.17
C ALA A 97 -15.16 3.15 -23.28
N PHE A 98 -15.68 2.34 -24.22
CA PHE A 98 -15.17 0.98 -24.44
C PHE A 98 -13.77 0.95 -25.10
N ASP A 99 -13.47 1.79 -26.09
CA ASP A 99 -12.11 1.93 -26.64
C ASP A 99 -11.13 2.37 -25.53
N THR A 100 -11.48 3.41 -24.77
CA THR A 100 -10.59 3.91 -23.71
C THR A 100 -10.42 2.89 -22.58
N ALA A 101 -11.47 2.17 -22.19
CA ALA A 101 -11.40 1.08 -21.21
C ALA A 101 -10.48 -0.06 -21.69
N ARG A 102 -10.50 -0.40 -22.98
CA ARG A 102 -9.57 -1.37 -23.57
C ARG A 102 -8.12 -0.91 -23.46
N TRP A 103 -7.83 0.37 -23.72
CA TRP A 103 -6.48 0.91 -23.54
C TRP A 103 -6.05 0.95 -22.06
N VAL A 104 -6.95 1.33 -21.13
CA VAL A 104 -6.68 1.25 -19.67
C VAL A 104 -6.38 -0.19 -19.27
N PHE A 105 -7.20 -1.15 -19.68
CA PHE A 105 -7.04 -2.57 -19.34
C PHE A 105 -5.66 -3.12 -19.73
N LEU A 106 -5.18 -2.79 -20.93
CA LEU A 106 -3.83 -3.18 -21.37
C LEU A 106 -2.73 -2.44 -20.59
N ASP A 107 -2.85 -1.12 -20.42
CA ASP A 107 -1.88 -0.30 -19.70
C ASP A 107 -1.70 -0.77 -18.24
N THR A 108 -2.82 -0.92 -17.53
CA THR A 108 -2.89 -1.36 -16.13
C THR A 108 -2.31 -2.76 -15.94
N LEU A 109 -2.63 -3.73 -16.81
CA LEU A 109 -2.02 -5.06 -16.75
C LEU A 109 -0.52 -5.04 -17.06
N GLY A 110 -0.08 -4.19 -18.00
CA GLY A 110 1.34 -3.94 -18.25
C GLY A 110 2.04 -3.40 -17.01
N CYS A 111 1.47 -2.38 -16.35
CA CYS A 111 2.00 -1.83 -15.10
C CYS A 111 2.09 -2.87 -13.98
N GLY A 112 1.10 -3.76 -13.86
CA GLY A 112 1.13 -4.85 -12.90
C GLY A 112 2.28 -5.84 -13.13
N LEU A 113 2.55 -6.20 -14.39
CA LEU A 113 3.65 -7.08 -14.75
C LEU A 113 5.02 -6.44 -14.50
N GLU A 114 5.21 -5.18 -14.91
CA GLU A 114 6.44 -4.43 -14.59
C GLU A 114 6.66 -4.33 -13.06
N GLY A 115 5.59 -4.22 -12.27
CA GLY A 115 5.62 -4.30 -10.80
C GLY A 115 6.24 -5.59 -10.25
N LEU A 116 6.06 -6.74 -10.92
CA LEU A 116 6.65 -8.03 -10.51
C LEU A 116 8.19 -8.06 -10.62
N ARG A 117 8.82 -7.08 -11.29
CA ARG A 117 10.29 -6.96 -11.33
C ARG A 117 10.86 -6.40 -10.03
N PHE A 118 10.02 -5.85 -9.14
CA PHE A 118 10.42 -5.18 -7.92
C PHE A 118 10.15 -6.09 -6.71
N LYS A 119 11.22 -6.54 -6.04
CA LYS A 119 11.13 -7.42 -4.84
C LYS A 119 10.23 -6.86 -3.73
N GLU A 120 10.19 -5.52 -3.61
CA GLU A 120 9.34 -4.81 -2.66
C GLU A 120 7.84 -5.00 -2.93
N CYS A 121 7.44 -5.20 -4.20
CA CYS A 121 6.10 -5.62 -4.56
C CYS A 121 5.91 -7.11 -4.28
N THR A 122 6.77 -7.96 -4.86
CA THR A 122 6.54 -9.42 -4.88
C THR A 122 6.54 -10.06 -3.50
N LYS A 123 7.24 -9.48 -2.51
CA LYS A 123 7.25 -9.97 -1.12
C LYS A 123 5.90 -9.83 -0.39
N LEU A 124 4.94 -9.10 -0.95
CA LEU A 124 3.57 -8.95 -0.42
C LEU A 124 2.56 -9.84 -1.18
N LEU A 125 2.98 -10.53 -2.23
CA LEU A 125 2.12 -11.33 -3.10
C LEU A 125 2.12 -12.81 -2.69
N GLY A 126 1.15 -13.56 -3.20
CA GLY A 126 0.95 -14.98 -2.94
C GLY A 126 -0.12 -15.29 -1.90
N PRO A 127 -0.26 -16.56 -1.50
CA PRO A 127 -1.18 -16.99 -0.45
C PRO A 127 -0.67 -16.60 0.94
N ILE A 128 -1.59 -16.23 1.84
CA ILE A 128 -1.27 -15.87 3.23
C ILE A 128 -0.54 -17.01 3.97
N VAL A 129 -0.85 -18.26 3.63
CA VAL A 129 -0.11 -19.44 4.08
C VAL A 129 0.44 -20.17 2.85
N PRO A 130 1.77 -20.29 2.69
CA PRO A 130 2.39 -21.04 1.59
C PRO A 130 1.82 -22.46 1.48
N GLY A 131 1.55 -22.91 0.25
CA GLY A 131 0.92 -24.21 -0.01
C GLY A 131 -0.61 -24.25 0.07
N THR A 132 -1.28 -23.14 0.41
CA THR A 132 -2.75 -23.05 0.31
C THR A 132 -3.21 -23.35 -1.12
N THR A 133 -4.11 -24.31 -1.25
CA THR A 133 -4.76 -24.69 -2.52
C THR A 133 -6.19 -24.16 -2.52
N VAL A 134 -6.59 -23.40 -3.55
CA VAL A 134 -7.95 -22.87 -3.69
C VAL A 134 -8.62 -23.44 -4.94
N PRO A 135 -9.54 -24.43 -4.80
CA PRO A 135 -10.28 -25.00 -5.92
C PRO A 135 -11.04 -23.93 -6.70
N ASN A 136 -10.86 -23.90 -8.02
CA ASN A 136 -11.44 -22.91 -8.94
C ASN A 136 -11.13 -21.44 -8.59
N GLY A 137 -10.13 -21.20 -7.73
CA GLY A 137 -9.72 -19.86 -7.33
C GLY A 137 -9.26 -19.02 -8.52
N PRO A 138 -9.43 -17.69 -8.48
CA PRO A 138 -8.86 -16.81 -9.49
C PRO A 138 -7.33 -16.84 -9.46
N LYS A 139 -6.71 -16.59 -10.61
CA LYS A 139 -5.25 -16.59 -10.77
C LYS A 139 -4.71 -15.17 -10.95
N VAL A 140 -3.50 -14.94 -10.45
CA VAL A 140 -2.84 -13.63 -10.55
C VAL A 140 -1.99 -13.58 -11.84
N PRO A 141 -2.21 -12.61 -12.76
CA PRO A 141 -1.41 -12.46 -13.97
C PRO A 141 0.10 -12.39 -13.67
N GLY A 142 0.92 -12.98 -14.53
CA GLY A 142 2.38 -12.97 -14.38
C GLY A 142 2.94 -13.81 -13.23
N THR A 143 2.13 -14.61 -12.53
CA THR A 143 2.59 -15.54 -11.49
C THR A 143 2.04 -16.96 -11.72
N ASP A 144 2.32 -17.86 -10.79
CA ASP A 144 1.71 -19.19 -10.63
C ASP A 144 0.63 -19.22 -9.54
N PHE A 145 0.31 -18.08 -8.89
CA PHE A 145 -0.62 -18.03 -7.76
C PHE A 145 -2.08 -18.23 -8.18
N GLN A 146 -2.72 -19.23 -7.58
CA GLN A 146 -4.17 -19.42 -7.59
C GLN A 146 -4.69 -19.22 -6.16
N LEU A 147 -5.51 -18.19 -5.94
CA LEU A 147 -5.87 -17.69 -4.62
C LEU A 147 -7.40 -17.68 -4.44
N ASP A 148 -7.88 -17.26 -3.27
CA ASP A 148 -9.28 -16.88 -3.08
C ASP A 148 -9.55 -15.49 -3.71
N PRO A 149 -10.81 -15.13 -4.04
CA PRO A 149 -11.11 -13.85 -4.71
C PRO A 149 -10.81 -12.61 -3.85
N VAL A 150 -10.71 -12.72 -2.53
CA VAL A 150 -10.35 -11.60 -1.65
C VAL A 150 -8.84 -11.35 -1.74
N ASN A 151 -8.01 -12.38 -1.57
CA ASN A 151 -6.55 -12.23 -1.66
C ASN A 151 -6.06 -12.02 -3.11
N ALA A 152 -6.72 -12.58 -4.12
CA ALA A 152 -6.45 -12.25 -5.52
C ALA A 152 -6.69 -10.76 -5.82
N ALA A 153 -7.77 -10.17 -5.26
CA ALA A 153 -8.05 -8.75 -5.42
C ALA A 153 -6.96 -7.86 -4.78
N PHE A 154 -6.41 -8.28 -3.63
CA PHE A 154 -5.20 -7.65 -3.07
C PHE A 154 -4.02 -7.74 -4.04
N ASN A 155 -3.69 -8.96 -4.48
CA ASN A 155 -2.50 -9.24 -5.28
C ASN A 155 -2.49 -8.43 -6.59
N ILE A 156 -3.59 -8.49 -7.34
CA ILE A 156 -3.74 -7.78 -8.61
C ILE A 156 -3.73 -6.26 -8.37
N GLY A 157 -4.50 -5.77 -7.39
CA GLY A 157 -4.59 -4.33 -7.08
C GLY A 157 -3.26 -3.73 -6.58
N ALA A 158 -2.48 -4.49 -5.80
CA ALA A 158 -1.16 -4.07 -5.32
C ALA A 158 -0.13 -4.04 -6.45
N MET A 159 -0.14 -5.02 -7.37
CA MET A 159 0.74 -5.02 -8.54
C MET A 159 0.48 -3.83 -9.46
N ILE A 160 -0.77 -3.66 -9.92
CA ILE A 160 -1.10 -2.68 -10.98
C ILE A 160 -0.84 -1.24 -10.54
N ARG A 161 -0.98 -0.96 -9.24
CA ARG A 161 -0.71 0.36 -8.64
C ARG A 161 0.74 0.56 -8.20
N TRP A 162 1.56 -0.50 -8.19
CA TRP A 162 2.82 -0.53 -7.42
C TRP A 162 3.76 0.63 -7.74
N LEU A 163 4.02 0.80 -9.04
CA LEU A 163 5.01 1.73 -9.59
C LEU A 163 4.45 3.12 -9.88
N ASP A 164 3.22 3.42 -9.43
CA ASP A 164 2.57 4.71 -9.71
C ASP A 164 2.47 5.02 -11.21
N TYR A 165 2.38 4.00 -12.06
CA TYR A 165 2.53 4.12 -13.53
C TYR A 165 1.25 3.78 -14.30
N ASN A 166 0.17 3.41 -13.60
CA ASN A 166 -1.16 3.16 -14.17
C ASN A 166 -1.91 4.48 -14.47
N ASP A 167 -3.23 4.39 -14.66
CA ASP A 167 -4.06 5.56 -14.98
C ASP A 167 -4.15 6.60 -13.85
N CYS A 168 -4.80 7.73 -14.11
CA CYS A 168 -5.04 8.74 -13.11
C CYS A 168 -6.33 9.54 -13.39
N TRP A 169 -6.96 10.00 -12.32
CA TRP A 169 -8.05 10.96 -12.32
C TRP A 169 -7.74 12.08 -11.32
N LEU A 170 -7.80 13.34 -11.80
CA LEU A 170 -7.41 14.52 -11.06
C LEU A 170 -8.61 15.49 -10.94
N ALA A 171 -9.04 15.76 -9.72
CA ALA A 171 -10.14 16.69 -9.42
C ALA A 171 -9.97 17.29 -8.01
N ALA A 172 -11.06 17.43 -7.23
CA ALA A 172 -10.99 17.85 -5.82
C ALA A 172 -10.37 16.77 -4.91
N GLU A 173 -10.53 15.50 -5.29
CA GLU A 173 -9.66 14.39 -4.89
C GLU A 173 -8.86 13.87 -6.10
N TRP A 174 -7.71 13.25 -5.83
CA TRP A 174 -6.91 12.55 -6.83
C TRP A 174 -7.05 11.04 -6.66
N GLY A 175 -7.01 10.25 -7.72
CA GLY A 175 -6.98 8.79 -7.63
C GLY A 175 -6.57 8.10 -8.92
N HIS A 176 -6.62 6.77 -8.92
CA HIS A 176 -6.26 5.91 -10.04
C HIS A 176 -7.40 4.90 -10.23
N PRO A 177 -8.44 5.21 -11.02
CA PRO A 177 -9.63 4.38 -11.03
C PRO A 177 -9.40 2.99 -11.65
N SER A 178 -8.30 2.78 -12.38
CA SER A 178 -7.85 1.43 -12.77
C SER A 178 -7.49 0.51 -11.61
N ASP A 179 -7.25 1.03 -10.40
CA ASP A 179 -6.98 0.21 -9.22
C ASP A 179 -8.13 -0.80 -8.95
N ASN A 180 -9.37 -0.42 -9.26
CA ASN A 180 -10.56 -1.28 -9.13
C ASN A 180 -10.49 -2.56 -9.98
N LEU A 181 -9.62 -2.62 -11.01
CA LEU A 181 -9.38 -3.83 -11.80
C LEU A 181 -8.92 -5.00 -10.91
N GLY A 182 -8.27 -4.73 -9.77
CA GLY A 182 -7.94 -5.75 -8.78
C GLY A 182 -9.16 -6.54 -8.32
N ALA A 183 -10.19 -5.85 -7.84
CA ALA A 183 -11.45 -6.46 -7.40
C ALA A 183 -12.24 -7.07 -8.57
N ILE A 184 -12.34 -6.34 -9.69
CA ILE A 184 -13.13 -6.76 -10.86
C ILE A 184 -12.57 -8.05 -11.48
N LEU A 185 -11.26 -8.09 -11.78
CA LEU A 185 -10.64 -9.22 -12.47
C LEU A 185 -10.64 -10.48 -11.59
N ALA A 186 -10.35 -10.34 -10.29
CA ALA A 186 -10.40 -11.44 -9.33
C ALA A 186 -11.80 -12.07 -9.24
N VAL A 187 -12.86 -11.25 -9.17
CA VAL A 187 -14.25 -11.75 -9.07
C VAL A 187 -14.73 -12.34 -10.41
N ALA A 188 -14.41 -11.71 -11.55
CA ALA A 188 -14.78 -12.22 -12.87
C ALA A 188 -14.12 -13.58 -13.19
N ASP A 189 -12.81 -13.72 -12.92
CA ASP A 189 -12.07 -14.96 -13.12
C ASP A 189 -12.58 -16.07 -12.20
N TRP A 190 -12.80 -15.76 -10.91
CA TRP A 190 -13.32 -16.69 -9.92
C TRP A 190 -14.69 -17.29 -10.31
N ILE A 191 -15.66 -16.43 -10.63
CA ILE A 191 -17.01 -16.85 -10.98
C ILE A 191 -16.97 -17.69 -12.26
N THR A 192 -16.20 -17.27 -13.26
CA THR A 192 -16.10 -17.97 -14.55
C THR A 192 -15.49 -19.36 -14.40
N ARG A 193 -14.38 -19.50 -13.64
CA ARG A 193 -13.78 -20.81 -13.34
C ARG A 193 -14.72 -21.69 -12.53
N THR A 194 -15.36 -21.15 -11.51
CA THR A 194 -16.30 -21.89 -10.65
C THR A 194 -17.49 -22.41 -11.45
N ASN A 195 -18.05 -21.61 -12.35
CA ASN A 195 -19.20 -21.99 -13.17
C ASN A 195 -18.82 -22.95 -14.30
N LYS A 196 -17.65 -22.78 -14.95
CA LYS A 196 -17.09 -23.78 -15.87
C LYS A 196 -16.81 -25.14 -15.18
N ALA A 197 -16.53 -25.14 -13.88
CA ALA A 197 -16.39 -26.34 -13.06
C ALA A 197 -17.73 -26.90 -12.50
N GLY A 198 -18.89 -26.43 -12.98
CA GLY A 198 -20.21 -26.92 -12.57
C GLY A 198 -20.85 -26.19 -11.38
N GLY A 199 -20.27 -25.09 -10.91
CA GLY A 199 -20.89 -24.15 -9.97
C GLY A 199 -21.99 -23.29 -10.59
N ASN A 200 -22.68 -22.52 -9.74
CA ASN A 200 -23.78 -21.64 -10.14
C ASN A 200 -23.73 -20.27 -9.42
N LEU A 201 -22.54 -19.67 -9.33
CA LEU A 201 -22.38 -18.29 -8.83
C LEU A 201 -22.96 -17.30 -9.86
N ALA A 202 -23.58 -16.21 -9.40
CA ALA A 202 -24.18 -15.18 -10.26
C ALA A 202 -25.08 -15.76 -11.38
N ASN A 203 -25.92 -16.76 -11.04
CA ASN A 203 -26.82 -17.47 -11.97
C ASN A 203 -26.09 -18.13 -13.16
N GLY A 204 -24.90 -18.68 -12.93
CA GLY A 204 -24.14 -19.42 -13.95
C GLY A 204 -23.40 -18.54 -14.96
N LYS A 205 -23.36 -17.21 -14.73
CA LYS A 205 -22.66 -16.24 -15.57
C LYS A 205 -21.20 -16.66 -15.81
N GLN A 206 -20.80 -16.71 -17.07
CA GLN A 206 -19.41 -16.73 -17.48
C GLN A 206 -19.05 -15.33 -17.97
N PHE A 207 -17.95 -14.76 -17.47
CA PHE A 207 -17.53 -13.40 -17.81
C PHE A 207 -16.63 -13.40 -19.03
N THR A 208 -16.81 -12.39 -19.85
CA THR A 208 -15.97 -12.01 -21.00
C THR A 208 -15.17 -10.76 -20.65
N ILE A 209 -14.13 -10.43 -21.43
CA ILE A 209 -13.43 -9.15 -21.24
C ILE A 209 -14.38 -7.96 -21.44
N ARG A 210 -15.40 -8.05 -22.31
CA ARG A 210 -16.40 -6.98 -22.44
C ARG A 210 -17.13 -6.68 -21.12
N ASP A 211 -17.47 -7.70 -20.35
CA ASP A 211 -18.08 -7.53 -19.02
C ASP A 211 -17.10 -6.85 -18.05
N VAL A 212 -15.80 -7.18 -18.12
CA VAL A 212 -14.74 -6.52 -17.34
C VAL A 212 -14.57 -5.06 -17.74
N LEU A 213 -14.64 -4.73 -19.03
CA LEU A 213 -14.57 -3.33 -19.50
C LEU A 213 -15.79 -2.51 -19.04
N GLU A 214 -17.01 -3.07 -19.07
CA GLU A 214 -18.19 -2.38 -18.52
C GLU A 214 -18.06 -2.17 -16.99
N ALA A 215 -17.58 -3.19 -16.27
CA ALA A 215 -17.31 -3.10 -14.85
C ALA A 215 -16.25 -2.03 -14.52
N MET A 216 -15.19 -1.92 -15.33
CA MET A 216 -14.21 -0.84 -15.22
C MET A 216 -14.85 0.53 -15.44
N ILE A 217 -15.61 0.72 -16.53
CA ILE A 217 -16.30 2.00 -16.81
C ILE A 217 -17.20 2.41 -15.64
N LYS A 218 -17.93 1.47 -15.05
CA LYS A 218 -18.77 1.73 -13.87
C LYS A 218 -17.98 2.09 -12.61
N ALA A 219 -16.85 1.42 -12.36
CA ALA A 219 -15.98 1.75 -11.22
C ALA A 219 -15.31 3.11 -11.39
N HIS A 220 -14.80 3.40 -12.60
CA HIS A 220 -14.26 4.71 -12.99
C HIS A 220 -15.26 5.83 -12.72
N GLU A 221 -16.51 5.67 -13.16
CA GLU A 221 -17.52 6.72 -13.00
C GLU A 221 -17.88 6.99 -11.53
N ILE A 222 -18.04 5.96 -10.70
CA ILE A 222 -18.36 6.13 -9.26
C ILE A 222 -17.23 6.85 -8.54
N GLN A 223 -16.01 6.33 -8.64
CA GLN A 223 -14.83 6.91 -7.98
C GLN A 223 -14.55 8.31 -8.51
N GLY A 224 -14.61 8.51 -9.82
CA GLY A 224 -14.26 9.77 -10.45
C GLY A 224 -15.30 10.86 -10.20
N CYS A 225 -16.60 10.56 -10.25
CA CYS A 225 -17.66 11.53 -9.98
C CYS A 225 -17.74 11.91 -8.50
N LEU A 226 -17.50 10.98 -7.56
CA LEU A 226 -17.31 11.33 -6.15
C LEU A 226 -16.10 12.27 -5.99
N ALA A 227 -14.96 11.97 -6.62
CA ALA A 227 -13.76 12.81 -6.57
C ALA A 227 -13.89 14.21 -7.21
N LEU A 228 -14.95 14.49 -8.00
CA LEU A 228 -15.08 15.75 -8.74
C LEU A 228 -15.12 16.97 -7.82
N LEU A 229 -15.95 16.93 -6.76
CA LEU A 229 -16.10 18.02 -5.78
C LEU A 229 -15.70 17.59 -4.35
N ASN A 230 -15.72 16.29 -4.04
CA ASN A 230 -15.51 15.79 -2.68
C ASN A 230 -14.03 15.47 -2.44
N SER A 231 -13.45 16.12 -1.43
CA SER A 231 -12.01 16.10 -1.17
C SER A 231 -11.70 15.42 0.17
N TYR A 232 -11.30 14.16 0.13
CA TYR A 232 -11.02 13.33 1.30
C TYR A 232 -9.65 13.68 1.91
N ASN A 233 -8.70 14.11 1.08
CA ASN A 233 -7.41 14.66 1.52
C ASN A 233 -7.57 15.92 2.40
N LYS A 234 -8.59 16.77 2.16
CA LYS A 234 -8.92 17.94 3.01
C LYS A 234 -9.56 17.57 4.37
N VAL A 235 -9.85 16.29 4.61
CA VAL A 235 -10.24 15.73 5.92
C VAL A 235 -9.25 14.68 6.46
N GLY A 236 -8.11 14.46 5.78
CA GLY A 236 -7.03 13.56 6.20
C GLY A 236 -7.18 12.09 5.80
N LEU A 237 -8.28 11.74 5.13
CA LEU A 237 -8.58 10.38 4.65
C LEU A 237 -8.03 10.15 3.24
N ASP A 238 -7.68 8.89 2.95
CA ASP A 238 -7.11 8.53 1.65
C ASP A 238 -8.16 8.18 0.59
N HIS A 239 -7.83 8.47 -0.68
CA HIS A 239 -8.72 8.26 -1.83
C HIS A 239 -9.13 6.81 -2.04
N VAL A 240 -8.45 5.84 -1.41
CA VAL A 240 -8.79 4.43 -1.51
C VAL A 240 -10.13 4.08 -0.83
N VAL A 241 -10.75 5.00 -0.08
CA VAL A 241 -12.19 4.92 0.25
C VAL A 241 -13.05 4.86 -1.02
N LEU A 242 -12.70 5.62 -2.06
CA LEU A 242 -13.43 5.62 -3.33
C LEU A 242 -13.19 4.34 -4.13
N VAL A 243 -11.97 3.81 -4.11
CA VAL A 243 -11.67 2.47 -4.66
C VAL A 243 -12.49 1.40 -3.94
N LYS A 244 -12.55 1.45 -2.59
CA LYS A 244 -13.36 0.53 -1.78
C LYS A 244 -14.84 0.60 -2.16
N VAL A 245 -15.41 1.80 -2.24
CA VAL A 245 -16.83 2.02 -2.57
C VAL A 245 -17.16 1.60 -4.01
N ALA A 246 -16.39 2.06 -5.00
CA ALA A 246 -16.62 1.75 -6.41
C ALA A 246 -16.44 0.25 -6.70
N SER A 247 -15.36 -0.37 -6.20
CA SER A 247 -15.18 -1.82 -6.27
C SER A 247 -16.33 -2.57 -5.60
N THR A 248 -16.77 -2.17 -4.40
CA THR A 248 -17.84 -2.88 -3.67
C THR A 248 -19.16 -2.86 -4.44
N ALA A 249 -19.54 -1.71 -5.01
CA ALA A 249 -20.74 -1.59 -5.81
C ALA A 249 -20.69 -2.50 -7.06
N VAL A 250 -19.61 -2.42 -7.82
CA VAL A 250 -19.44 -3.15 -9.08
C VAL A 250 -19.31 -4.66 -8.86
N VAL A 251 -18.50 -5.13 -7.91
CA VAL A 251 -18.38 -6.58 -7.67
C VAL A 251 -19.64 -7.17 -7.06
N SER A 252 -20.44 -6.40 -6.31
CA SER A 252 -21.76 -6.85 -5.84
C SER A 252 -22.68 -7.20 -7.02
N LYS A 253 -22.75 -6.33 -8.03
CA LYS A 253 -23.48 -6.61 -9.28
C LYS A 253 -22.93 -7.83 -10.03
N MET A 254 -21.61 -7.99 -10.07
CA MET A 254 -20.97 -9.17 -10.70
C MET A 254 -21.26 -10.48 -9.95
N LEU A 255 -21.42 -10.43 -8.62
CA LEU A 255 -21.84 -11.56 -7.79
C LEU A 255 -23.34 -11.89 -7.92
N GLY A 256 -24.12 -11.07 -8.65
CA GLY A 256 -25.55 -11.27 -8.89
C GLY A 256 -26.48 -10.66 -7.83
N LEU A 257 -25.98 -9.75 -6.98
CA LEU A 257 -26.80 -9.04 -6.00
C LEU A 257 -27.82 -8.11 -6.68
N ASN A 258 -29.00 -7.98 -6.08
CA ASN A 258 -30.02 -7.02 -6.52
C ASN A 258 -29.70 -5.59 -6.03
N GLU A 259 -30.45 -4.59 -6.51
CA GLU A 259 -30.23 -3.17 -6.21
C GLU A 259 -30.16 -2.85 -4.71
N LYS A 260 -31.07 -3.40 -3.90
CA LYS A 260 -31.06 -3.23 -2.44
C LYS A 260 -29.82 -3.87 -1.80
N GLN A 261 -29.40 -5.04 -2.28
CA GLN A 261 -28.17 -5.69 -1.82
C GLN A 261 -26.90 -4.94 -2.27
N ILE A 262 -26.90 -4.28 -3.42
CA ILE A 262 -25.81 -3.39 -3.84
C ILE A 262 -25.77 -2.17 -2.90
N ALA A 263 -26.92 -1.57 -2.57
CA ALA A 263 -27.01 -0.52 -1.56
C ALA A 263 -26.52 -1.00 -0.18
N ASP A 264 -26.93 -2.18 0.28
CA ASP A 264 -26.43 -2.80 1.52
C ASP A 264 -24.90 -2.89 1.52
N ALA A 265 -24.30 -3.42 0.45
CA ALA A 265 -22.85 -3.54 0.32
C ALA A 265 -22.13 -2.17 0.26
N VAL A 266 -22.70 -1.18 -0.43
CA VAL A 266 -22.15 0.18 -0.49
C VAL A 266 -22.20 0.87 0.88
N THR A 267 -23.26 0.68 1.69
CA THR A 267 -23.27 1.19 3.06
C THR A 267 -22.20 0.52 3.94
N GLN A 268 -21.99 -0.79 3.76
CA GLN A 268 -20.92 -1.53 4.43
C GLN A 268 -19.51 -1.06 4.03
N ALA A 269 -19.33 -0.45 2.84
CA ALA A 269 -18.07 0.19 2.44
C ALA A 269 -17.86 1.59 3.06
N TRP A 270 -18.94 2.34 3.34
CA TRP A 270 -18.88 3.67 3.97
C TRP A 270 -18.72 3.62 5.50
N VAL A 271 -19.41 2.70 6.18
CA VAL A 271 -19.32 2.50 7.64
C VAL A 271 -17.96 1.91 8.08
N ASP A 272 -17.19 1.41 7.13
CA ASP A 272 -15.91 0.75 7.37
C ASP A 272 -14.80 1.71 7.83
N GLY A 273 -13.75 1.17 8.44
CA GLY A 273 -12.55 1.92 8.77
C GLY A 273 -11.87 2.48 7.51
N GLN A 274 -11.80 3.81 7.41
CA GLN A 274 -11.14 4.49 6.28
C GLN A 274 -9.71 4.89 6.66
N SER A 275 -8.75 4.61 5.78
CA SER A 275 -7.33 4.82 6.09
C SER A 275 -6.92 6.31 6.02
N LEU A 276 -6.08 6.73 6.95
CA LEU A 276 -5.37 8.02 6.89
C LEU A 276 -4.41 8.10 5.69
N ARG A 277 -4.09 9.31 5.23
CA ARG A 277 -3.07 9.53 4.17
C ARG A 277 -1.61 9.52 4.62
N THR A 278 -1.30 9.29 5.89
CA THR A 278 0.03 9.54 6.49
C THR A 278 1.20 8.96 5.68
N TYR A 279 1.02 7.75 5.12
CA TYR A 279 2.03 7.07 4.29
C TYR A 279 2.29 7.68 2.90
N ARG A 280 1.55 8.72 2.50
CA ARG A 280 1.74 9.49 1.26
C ARG A 280 2.39 10.86 1.49
N HIS A 281 2.71 11.22 2.73
CA HIS A 281 3.20 12.56 3.08
C HIS A 281 4.45 12.52 3.98
N SER A 282 5.45 13.32 3.62
CA SER A 282 6.68 13.52 4.40
C SER A 282 6.37 13.97 5.85
N PRO A 283 7.09 13.46 6.87
CA PRO A 283 8.27 12.58 6.81
C PRO A 283 7.94 11.07 6.75
N ASN A 284 6.67 10.68 6.53
CA ASN A 284 6.22 9.29 6.62
C ASN A 284 5.94 8.64 5.25
N THR A 285 6.46 9.21 4.14
CA THR A 285 6.27 8.68 2.79
C THR A 285 6.80 7.25 2.71
N MET A 286 5.94 6.26 2.37
CA MET A 286 6.35 4.85 2.37
C MET A 286 5.55 3.98 1.37
N SER A 287 6.01 2.74 1.18
CA SER A 287 5.45 1.76 0.23
C SER A 287 3.95 1.44 0.40
N ARG A 288 3.31 1.77 1.54
CA ARG A 288 1.84 1.64 1.67
C ARG A 288 1.10 2.49 0.64
N LYS A 289 1.68 3.57 0.11
CA LYS A 289 1.10 4.33 -1.02
C LYS A 289 0.82 3.46 -2.26
N SER A 290 1.60 2.39 -2.44
CA SER A 290 1.62 1.52 -3.61
C SER A 290 0.69 0.32 -3.50
N TRP A 291 0.30 -0.09 -2.28
CA TRP A 291 -0.60 -1.24 -2.04
C TRP A 291 -1.91 -0.91 -1.34
N ALA A 292 -2.10 0.31 -0.80
CA ALA A 292 -3.35 0.71 -0.14
C ALA A 292 -4.61 0.57 -1.03
N ALA A 293 -4.46 0.63 -2.35
CA ALA A 293 -5.57 0.41 -3.29
C ALA A 293 -5.89 -1.08 -3.48
N GLY A 294 -4.89 -1.97 -3.43
CA GLY A 294 -5.09 -3.41 -3.34
C GLY A 294 -5.75 -3.84 -2.03
N ASP A 295 -5.36 -3.22 -0.91
CA ASP A 295 -6.00 -3.33 0.42
C ASP A 295 -7.49 -2.92 0.34
N ALA A 296 -7.82 -1.80 -0.33
CA ALA A 296 -9.20 -1.41 -0.60
C ALA A 296 -9.97 -2.39 -1.52
N CYS A 297 -9.33 -2.96 -2.55
CA CYS A 297 -9.93 -3.99 -3.40
C CYS A 297 -10.22 -5.29 -2.63
N GLN A 298 -9.26 -5.74 -1.81
CA GLN A 298 -9.41 -6.87 -0.89
C GLN A 298 -10.62 -6.65 0.02
N ARG A 299 -10.68 -5.46 0.64
CA ARG A 299 -11.78 -5.08 1.54
C ARG A 299 -13.12 -5.06 0.82
N ALA A 300 -13.19 -4.50 -0.40
CA ALA A 300 -14.41 -4.42 -1.19
C ALA A 300 -15.02 -5.79 -1.51
N VAL A 301 -14.21 -6.73 -2.02
CA VAL A 301 -14.66 -8.11 -2.30
C VAL A 301 -15.10 -8.80 -0.99
N ASN A 302 -14.37 -8.59 0.10
CA ASN A 302 -14.70 -9.16 1.42
C ASN A 302 -16.01 -8.58 2.01
N LEU A 303 -16.38 -7.33 1.70
CA LEU A 303 -17.66 -6.73 2.10
C LEU A 303 -18.83 -7.27 1.26
N ALA A 304 -18.69 -7.27 -0.07
CA ALA A 304 -19.71 -7.82 -0.97
C ALA A 304 -20.01 -9.30 -0.68
N LEU A 305 -19.00 -10.10 -0.33
CA LEU A 305 -19.15 -11.50 0.07
C LEU A 305 -19.82 -11.72 1.45
N LYS A 306 -20.02 -10.68 2.28
CA LYS A 306 -20.88 -10.76 3.47
C LYS A 306 -22.34 -10.50 3.12
N VAL A 307 -22.60 -9.47 2.31
CA VAL A 307 -23.97 -9.14 1.86
C VAL A 307 -24.55 -10.22 0.95
N LEU A 308 -23.71 -10.89 0.15
CA LEU A 308 -24.08 -12.13 -0.56
C LEU A 308 -24.58 -13.26 0.38
N LYS A 309 -24.14 -13.28 1.64
CA LYS A 309 -24.57 -14.24 2.68
C LYS A 309 -25.76 -13.72 3.52
N GLY A 310 -26.34 -12.57 3.18
CA GLY A 310 -27.49 -11.98 3.86
C GLY A 310 -27.16 -10.92 4.93
N GLU A 311 -25.91 -10.45 5.02
CA GLU A 311 -25.56 -9.31 5.88
C GLU A 311 -26.31 -8.04 5.45
N GLN A 312 -26.76 -7.23 6.41
CA GLN A 312 -27.61 -6.06 6.16
C GLN A 312 -26.80 -4.78 6.01
N GLY A 313 -27.37 -3.79 5.31
CA GLY A 313 -26.83 -2.44 5.22
C GLY A 313 -27.16 -1.55 6.41
N VAL A 314 -26.57 -0.35 6.39
CA VAL A 314 -26.79 0.73 7.34
C VAL A 314 -27.40 1.91 6.55
N PRO A 315 -28.73 2.05 6.45
CA PRO A 315 -29.33 2.93 5.44
C PRO A 315 -28.87 4.39 5.49
N THR A 316 -28.80 4.96 6.70
CA THR A 316 -28.38 6.35 6.96
C THR A 316 -26.88 6.46 7.31
N VAL A 317 -26.01 5.68 6.66
CA VAL A 317 -24.57 5.60 6.96
C VAL A 317 -23.84 6.94 6.78
N LEU A 318 -24.29 7.79 5.86
CA LEU A 318 -23.72 9.10 5.60
C LEU A 318 -24.37 10.15 6.51
N SER A 319 -25.70 10.16 6.60
CA SER A 319 -26.47 11.27 7.21
C SER A 319 -26.87 11.11 8.67
N ALA A 320 -26.65 9.94 9.31
CA ALA A 320 -27.01 9.75 10.72
C ALA A 320 -26.37 10.82 11.63
N PRO A 321 -27.16 11.60 12.39
CA PRO A 321 -26.59 12.62 13.28
C PRO A 321 -25.60 12.04 14.28
N VAL A 322 -24.48 12.73 14.49
CA VAL A 322 -23.32 12.38 15.34
C VAL A 322 -22.51 11.15 14.88
N TRP A 323 -23.12 10.17 14.19
CA TRP A 323 -22.52 8.86 13.92
C TRP A 323 -22.31 8.53 12.44
N GLY A 324 -22.91 9.30 11.54
CA GLY A 324 -22.79 9.14 10.09
C GLY A 324 -21.47 9.69 9.55
N PHE A 325 -21.09 9.23 8.36
CA PHE A 325 -19.84 9.62 7.68
C PHE A 325 -19.68 11.14 7.56
N TYR A 326 -20.77 11.87 7.31
CA TYR A 326 -20.72 13.33 7.16
C TYR A 326 -20.29 14.03 8.44
N ASP A 327 -20.91 13.73 9.57
CA ASP A 327 -20.58 14.33 10.86
C ASP A 327 -19.21 13.88 11.37
N VAL A 328 -18.94 12.57 11.34
CA VAL A 328 -17.73 11.97 11.94
C VAL A 328 -16.47 12.23 11.10
N LEU A 329 -16.56 12.11 9.78
CA LEU A 329 -15.40 12.05 8.87
C LEU A 329 -15.37 13.14 7.80
N PHE A 330 -16.50 13.78 7.48
CA PHE A 330 -16.59 14.84 6.46
C PHE A 330 -16.88 16.24 7.01
N LYS A 331 -16.68 16.45 8.33
CA LYS A 331 -16.81 17.74 9.03
C LYS A 331 -18.22 18.37 8.90
N GLY A 332 -19.26 17.54 8.95
CA GLY A 332 -20.67 17.93 8.81
C GLY A 332 -21.09 18.33 7.39
N LYS A 333 -20.21 18.17 6.39
CA LYS A 333 -20.55 18.41 4.98
C LYS A 333 -21.18 17.17 4.36
N LYS A 334 -22.15 17.39 3.47
CA LYS A 334 -22.64 16.35 2.54
C LYS A 334 -21.72 16.20 1.33
N PHE A 335 -21.95 15.19 0.50
CA PHE A 335 -21.29 15.11 -0.81
C PHE A 335 -21.96 16.04 -1.82
N GLU A 336 -21.15 16.63 -2.69
CA GLU A 336 -21.58 17.49 -3.79
C GLU A 336 -21.27 16.80 -5.13
N PHE A 337 -22.18 16.91 -6.12
CA PHE A 337 -22.05 16.27 -7.43
C PHE A 337 -22.28 17.28 -8.55
N GLN A 338 -21.28 17.49 -9.41
CA GLN A 338 -21.43 18.35 -10.60
C GLN A 338 -22.14 17.67 -11.78
N ARG A 339 -22.47 16.37 -11.66
CA ARG A 339 -23.08 15.54 -12.71
C ARG A 339 -23.63 14.22 -12.14
N PRO A 340 -24.64 13.61 -12.77
CA PRO A 340 -24.97 12.20 -12.54
C PRO A 340 -23.89 11.27 -13.14
N TYR A 341 -23.90 10.01 -12.72
CA TYR A 341 -23.05 8.95 -13.28
C TYR A 341 -23.46 8.58 -14.72
N GLY A 342 -22.49 8.49 -15.64
CA GLY A 342 -22.63 7.97 -17.00
C GLY A 342 -21.41 7.16 -17.44
N SER A 343 -20.56 7.72 -18.30
CA SER A 343 -19.26 7.15 -18.72
C SER A 343 -18.13 8.20 -18.84
N TYR A 344 -18.34 9.39 -18.30
CA TYR A 344 -17.47 10.56 -18.50
C TYR A 344 -16.04 10.36 -17.97
N VAL A 345 -15.87 9.69 -16.83
CA VAL A 345 -14.56 9.51 -16.21
C VAL A 345 -13.69 8.63 -17.09
N MET A 346 -14.21 7.52 -17.64
CA MET A 346 -13.43 6.68 -18.56
C MET A 346 -13.04 7.45 -19.84
N GLU A 347 -13.98 8.20 -20.44
CA GLU A 347 -13.71 8.99 -21.65
C GLU A 347 -12.64 10.08 -21.47
N ASN A 348 -12.38 10.51 -20.24
CA ASN A 348 -11.47 11.60 -19.89
C ASN A 348 -10.30 11.15 -18.97
N VAL A 349 -10.20 9.85 -18.66
CA VAL A 349 -9.17 9.30 -17.76
C VAL A 349 -7.77 9.54 -18.32
N LEU A 350 -6.81 9.80 -17.45
CA LEU A 350 -5.45 10.17 -17.83
C LEU A 350 -4.52 8.96 -17.82
N PHE A 351 -3.62 8.86 -18.79
CA PHE A 351 -2.61 7.79 -18.86
C PHE A 351 -1.23 8.32 -18.45
N LYS A 352 -0.44 7.53 -17.72
CA LYS A 352 0.99 7.81 -17.53
C LYS A 352 1.77 7.09 -18.63
N VAL A 353 1.97 7.76 -19.76
CA VAL A 353 2.44 7.12 -21.00
C VAL A 353 3.97 7.01 -21.04
N SER A 354 4.67 8.14 -20.93
CA SER A 354 6.11 8.21 -21.18
C SER A 354 6.96 7.85 -19.95
N TYR A 355 6.58 8.35 -18.77
CA TYR A 355 7.43 8.32 -17.57
C TYR A 355 6.67 7.80 -16.33
N PRO A 356 7.30 6.97 -15.46
CA PRO A 356 6.72 6.47 -14.21
C PRO A 356 6.77 7.53 -13.08
N ALA A 357 6.16 8.68 -13.33
CA ALA A 357 6.24 9.88 -12.50
C ALA A 357 4.88 10.27 -11.88
N GLU A 358 4.88 10.99 -10.75
CA GLU A 358 3.66 11.61 -10.20
C GLU A 358 3.02 12.53 -11.26
N PHE A 359 1.68 12.50 -11.39
CA PHE A 359 1.00 12.99 -12.59
C PHE A 359 1.19 14.50 -12.81
N HIS A 360 1.25 15.30 -11.75
CA HIS A 360 1.40 16.76 -11.84
C HIS A 360 2.75 17.20 -12.42
N SER A 361 3.73 16.27 -12.52
CA SER A 361 5.04 16.50 -13.15
C SER A 361 5.15 16.06 -14.61
N GLN A 362 4.20 15.31 -15.17
CA GLN A 362 4.36 14.64 -16.47
C GLN A 362 4.72 15.62 -17.61
N THR A 363 4.10 16.81 -17.61
CA THR A 363 4.39 17.91 -18.55
C THR A 363 5.72 18.62 -18.28
N ALA A 364 6.14 18.71 -17.01
CA ALA A 364 7.45 19.27 -16.64
C ALA A 364 8.60 18.35 -17.08
N VAL A 365 8.40 17.03 -17.02
CA VAL A 365 9.36 16.04 -17.57
C VAL A 365 9.37 16.10 -19.10
N GLU A 366 8.22 16.23 -19.78
CA GLU A 366 8.17 16.43 -21.23
C GLU A 366 8.84 17.74 -21.68
N ALA A 367 8.68 18.83 -20.90
CA ALA A 367 9.42 20.07 -21.12
C ALA A 367 10.93 19.89 -20.89
N SER A 368 11.32 19.13 -19.85
CA SER A 368 12.72 18.81 -19.55
C SER A 368 13.39 17.99 -20.65
N GLU A 369 12.68 17.07 -21.31
CA GLU A 369 13.19 16.29 -22.44
C GLU A 369 13.44 17.18 -23.67
N LYS A 370 12.53 18.12 -23.95
CA LYS A 370 12.71 19.13 -25.01
C LYS A 370 13.91 20.04 -24.74
N ILE A 371 14.10 20.48 -23.49
CA ILE A 371 15.25 21.27 -23.05
C ILE A 371 16.57 20.47 -23.13
N TYR A 372 16.56 19.18 -22.78
CA TYR A 372 17.72 18.29 -22.96
C TYR A 372 18.14 18.21 -24.43
N GLY A 373 17.18 18.14 -25.35
CA GLY A 373 17.40 18.25 -26.80
C GLY A 373 18.03 19.60 -27.21
N GLN A 374 17.50 20.72 -26.71
CA GLN A 374 18.05 22.06 -26.95
C GLN A 374 19.50 22.19 -26.44
N LEU A 375 19.79 21.75 -25.22
CA LEU A 375 21.12 21.78 -24.63
C LEU A 375 22.11 20.99 -25.49
N LYS A 376 21.76 19.76 -25.91
CA LYS A 376 22.61 18.97 -26.82
C LYS A 376 22.82 19.61 -28.18
N ALA A 377 21.80 20.26 -28.75
CA ALA A 377 21.95 21.01 -30.01
C ALA A 377 22.90 22.21 -29.89
N LEU A 378 23.02 22.79 -28.69
CA LEU A 378 23.97 23.86 -28.35
C LEU A 378 25.37 23.35 -27.91
N GLY A 379 25.60 22.03 -27.87
CA GLY A 379 26.82 21.43 -27.34
C GLY A 379 26.97 21.54 -25.80
N LYS A 380 25.87 21.81 -25.10
CA LYS A 380 25.79 22.04 -23.64
C LYS A 380 25.13 20.86 -22.90
N SER A 381 25.16 20.92 -21.58
CA SER A 381 24.77 19.86 -20.65
C SER A 381 24.05 20.41 -19.41
N ALA A 382 23.62 19.53 -18.51
CA ALA A 382 23.11 19.91 -17.19
C ALA A 382 24.11 20.71 -16.32
N ALA A 383 25.42 20.56 -16.56
CA ALA A 383 26.45 21.32 -15.84
C ALA A 383 26.44 22.81 -16.23
N ASP A 384 26.02 23.13 -17.45
CA ASP A 384 25.95 24.49 -18.01
C ASP A 384 24.72 25.27 -17.54
N ILE A 385 23.75 24.60 -16.93
CA ILE A 385 22.58 25.21 -16.31
C ILE A 385 23.02 25.94 -15.03
N LYS A 386 22.59 27.20 -14.88
CA LYS A 386 22.73 28.01 -13.67
C LYS A 386 21.55 27.80 -12.73
N GLY A 387 20.33 27.84 -13.26
CA GLY A 387 19.09 27.59 -12.51
C GLY A 387 17.86 27.40 -13.39
N ILE A 388 16.79 26.84 -12.82
CA ILE A 388 15.55 26.49 -13.52
C ILE A 388 14.36 27.10 -12.77
N THR A 389 13.44 27.71 -13.52
CA THR A 389 12.14 28.17 -13.01
C THR A 389 11.03 27.36 -13.68
N CYS A 390 10.23 26.65 -12.89
CA CYS A 390 9.01 26.01 -13.35
C CYS A 390 7.80 26.85 -12.92
N ARG A 391 7.00 27.32 -13.88
CA ARG A 391 5.66 27.88 -13.61
C ARG A 391 4.66 26.73 -13.70
N THR A 392 3.84 26.56 -12.66
CA THR A 392 3.01 25.36 -12.47
C THR A 392 1.71 25.69 -11.72
N HIS A 393 0.89 24.69 -11.44
CA HIS A 393 -0.43 24.81 -10.81
C HIS A 393 -0.38 24.42 -9.31
N GLU A 394 -1.34 24.93 -8.51
CA GLU A 394 -1.41 24.78 -7.04
C GLU A 394 -1.17 23.34 -6.55
N ALA A 395 -1.82 22.37 -7.19
CA ALA A 395 -1.72 20.97 -6.80
C ALA A 395 -0.30 20.42 -6.95
N CYS A 396 0.44 20.81 -8.00
CA CYS A 396 1.84 20.42 -8.17
C CYS A 396 2.71 20.92 -7.00
N ILE A 397 2.51 22.17 -6.58
CA ILE A 397 3.27 22.78 -5.47
C ILE A 397 2.92 22.08 -4.15
N ARG A 398 1.63 21.85 -3.89
CA ARG A 398 1.14 21.23 -2.64
C ARG A 398 1.55 19.76 -2.48
N ILE A 399 1.71 19.01 -3.58
CA ILE A 399 2.03 17.57 -3.52
C ILE A 399 3.53 17.30 -3.66
N ILE A 400 4.16 17.83 -4.72
CA ILE A 400 5.46 17.35 -5.22
C ILE A 400 6.57 18.40 -5.24
N ASP A 401 6.34 19.63 -4.74
CA ASP A 401 7.45 20.51 -4.43
C ASP A 401 8.22 19.99 -3.20
N LYS A 402 9.48 19.63 -3.43
CA LYS A 402 10.40 19.15 -2.41
C LYS A 402 11.80 19.76 -2.55
N GLN A 403 11.95 20.98 -3.08
CA GLN A 403 13.24 21.59 -3.47
C GLN A 403 14.37 21.43 -2.43
N PHE A 404 14.05 21.59 -1.15
CA PHE A 404 15.02 21.52 -0.04
C PHE A 404 14.76 20.38 0.95
N LYS A 405 13.84 19.46 0.65
CA LYS A 405 13.58 18.29 1.52
C LYS A 405 14.60 17.19 1.23
N PRO A 406 14.95 16.33 2.21
CA PRO A 406 15.70 15.11 1.96
C PRO A 406 15.00 14.18 0.95
N MET A 407 15.76 13.30 0.32
CA MET A 407 15.31 12.32 -0.68
C MET A 407 15.65 10.93 -0.17
N ASP A 408 14.98 10.50 0.90
CA ASP A 408 15.42 9.37 1.74
C ASP A 408 15.02 7.98 1.21
N ASN A 409 14.13 7.93 0.22
CA ASN A 409 13.56 6.70 -0.33
C ASN A 409 12.95 6.91 -1.74
N PHE A 410 12.64 5.82 -2.43
CA PHE A 410 11.95 5.78 -3.74
C PHE A 410 10.72 6.71 -3.81
N ALA A 411 9.83 6.61 -2.82
CA ALA A 411 8.55 7.32 -2.81
C ALA A 411 8.70 8.82 -2.50
N ASP A 412 9.84 9.26 -1.99
CA ASP A 412 10.13 10.68 -1.88
C ASP A 412 10.65 11.28 -3.18
N ARG A 413 11.40 10.51 -3.98
CA ARG A 413 11.95 10.90 -5.30
C ARG A 413 10.90 10.89 -6.41
N ASP A 414 10.02 9.89 -6.46
CA ASP A 414 8.93 9.82 -7.45
C ASP A 414 7.82 10.87 -7.22
N HIS A 415 7.79 11.49 -6.03
CA HIS A 415 6.96 12.63 -5.66
C HIS A 415 7.79 13.92 -5.48
N CYS A 416 8.86 14.11 -6.27
CA CYS A 416 9.63 15.35 -6.31
C CYS A 416 9.77 15.86 -7.76
N ILE A 417 9.07 16.95 -8.10
CA ILE A 417 9.16 17.53 -9.46
C ILE A 417 10.60 17.95 -9.80
N GLN A 418 11.31 18.54 -8.84
CA GLN A 418 12.71 18.94 -9.01
C GLN A 418 13.61 17.76 -9.32
N TYR A 419 13.40 16.60 -8.68
CA TYR A 419 14.19 15.39 -8.92
C TYR A 419 13.90 14.84 -10.31
N MET A 420 12.62 14.60 -10.64
CA MET A 420 12.20 13.99 -11.90
C MET A 420 12.64 14.81 -13.13
N CYS A 421 12.54 16.13 -13.06
CA CYS A 421 13.04 17.02 -14.12
C CYS A 421 14.58 17.03 -14.18
N SER A 422 15.27 17.00 -13.04
CA SER A 422 16.74 16.98 -13.01
C SER A 422 17.32 15.68 -13.55
N VAL A 423 16.70 14.52 -13.28
CA VAL A 423 17.09 13.22 -13.88
C VAL A 423 16.95 13.27 -15.40
N MET A 424 15.84 13.80 -15.92
CA MET A 424 15.66 13.98 -17.37
C MET A 424 16.72 14.90 -17.98
N LEU A 425 17.03 16.04 -17.34
CA LEU A 425 18.04 16.99 -17.83
C LEU A 425 19.48 16.47 -17.74
N VAL A 426 19.78 15.57 -16.81
CA VAL A 426 21.12 14.96 -16.69
C VAL A 426 21.29 13.77 -17.65
N PHE A 427 20.32 12.84 -17.68
CA PHE A 427 20.49 11.56 -18.36
C PHE A 427 19.75 11.44 -19.71
N GLY A 428 18.74 12.27 -19.97
CA GLY A 428 17.88 12.16 -21.16
C GLY A 428 16.88 11.00 -21.09
N ARG A 429 16.52 10.59 -19.88
CA ARG A 429 15.56 9.52 -19.58
C ARG A 429 14.90 9.80 -18.21
N LEU A 430 13.81 9.09 -17.92
CA LEU A 430 13.29 8.93 -16.57
C LEU A 430 12.61 7.56 -16.45
N GLU A 431 13.22 6.64 -15.71
CA GLU A 431 12.78 5.25 -15.59
C GLU A 431 12.52 4.86 -14.12
N ALA A 432 11.74 3.80 -13.89
CA ALA A 432 11.44 3.32 -12.53
C ALA A 432 12.70 2.83 -11.78
N THR A 433 13.76 2.51 -12.52
CA THR A 433 15.11 2.17 -12.06
C THR A 433 15.94 3.38 -11.62
N ASP A 434 15.52 4.61 -11.89
CA ASP A 434 16.22 5.83 -11.44
C ASP A 434 15.83 6.23 -10.00
N TYR A 435 14.73 5.72 -9.44
CA TYR A 435 14.25 6.09 -8.09
C TYR A 435 14.83 5.33 -6.87
N PRO A 436 15.30 4.06 -6.95
CA PRO A 436 15.89 3.36 -5.79
C PRO A 436 17.16 4.04 -5.25
N ASP A 437 17.46 3.88 -3.96
CA ASP A 437 18.50 4.64 -3.25
C ASP A 437 19.92 4.47 -3.80
N GLY A 438 20.23 3.28 -4.34
CA GLY A 438 21.50 2.96 -4.97
C GLY A 438 21.53 3.13 -6.49
N SER A 439 20.59 3.85 -7.09
CA SER A 439 20.59 4.10 -8.54
C SER A 439 21.65 5.13 -8.96
N GLU A 440 22.03 5.11 -10.24
CA GLU A 440 22.88 6.15 -10.86
C GLU A 440 22.30 7.56 -10.65
N ALA A 441 20.98 7.69 -10.74
CA ALA A 441 20.28 8.96 -10.61
C ALA A 441 20.12 9.44 -9.16
N ALA A 442 19.90 8.53 -8.21
CA ALA A 442 19.74 8.85 -6.79
C ALA A 442 21.06 9.21 -6.11
N THR A 443 22.18 8.68 -6.62
CA THR A 443 23.54 8.95 -6.15
C THR A 443 24.25 10.07 -6.92
N SER A 444 23.62 10.65 -7.95
CA SER A 444 24.24 11.69 -8.79
C SER A 444 24.30 13.06 -8.11
N GLU A 445 25.52 13.53 -7.85
CA GLU A 445 25.78 14.89 -7.38
C GLU A 445 25.21 15.97 -8.33
N MET A 446 25.17 15.69 -9.64
CA MET A 446 24.63 16.64 -10.63
C MET A 446 23.10 16.74 -10.52
N VAL A 447 22.40 15.61 -10.33
CA VAL A 447 20.94 15.61 -10.08
C VAL A 447 20.63 16.37 -8.79
N GLU A 448 21.35 16.12 -7.71
CA GLU A 448 21.12 16.79 -6.42
C GLU A 448 21.48 18.29 -6.46
N SER A 449 22.54 18.66 -7.18
CA SER A 449 22.93 20.05 -7.46
C SER A 449 21.88 20.79 -8.29
N LEU A 450 21.33 20.14 -9.32
CA LEU A 450 20.30 20.74 -10.17
C LEU A 450 18.95 20.83 -9.45
N ARG A 451 18.57 19.80 -8.66
CA ARG A 451 17.36 19.75 -7.83
C ARG A 451 17.26 20.96 -6.90
N LYS A 452 18.36 21.30 -6.22
CA LYS A 452 18.46 22.50 -5.35
C LYS A 452 18.29 23.82 -6.09
N ARG A 453 18.59 23.86 -7.39
CA ARG A 453 18.56 25.05 -8.27
C ARG A 453 17.30 25.12 -9.16
N PHE A 454 16.34 24.21 -8.96
CA PHE A 454 15.04 24.18 -9.61
C PHE A 454 13.97 24.71 -8.64
N LYS A 455 13.39 25.88 -8.93
CA LYS A 455 12.29 26.48 -8.15
C LYS A 455 10.95 26.33 -8.87
N CYS A 456 9.88 26.11 -8.11
CA CYS A 456 8.51 26.14 -8.62
C CYS A 456 7.82 27.47 -8.24
N VAL A 457 6.90 27.93 -9.09
CA VAL A 457 6.11 29.16 -8.89
C VAL A 457 4.69 28.89 -9.42
N GLU A 458 3.66 29.39 -8.74
CA GLU A 458 2.28 29.22 -9.22
C GLU A 458 1.98 30.17 -10.40
N ASP A 459 1.35 29.64 -11.44
CA ASP A 459 0.56 30.39 -12.42
C ASP A 459 -0.94 30.18 -12.10
N PRO A 460 -1.66 31.23 -11.63
CA PRO A 460 -3.09 31.14 -11.34
C PRO A 460 -3.97 30.72 -12.52
N GLN A 461 -3.53 30.96 -13.77
CA GLN A 461 -4.26 30.50 -14.95
C GLN A 461 -4.08 28.98 -15.15
N PHE A 462 -2.88 28.43 -14.89
CA PHE A 462 -2.69 26.97 -14.87
C PHE A 462 -3.50 26.29 -13.75
N THR A 463 -3.56 26.89 -12.56
CA THR A 463 -4.43 26.42 -11.46
C THR A 463 -5.91 26.44 -11.83
N LYS A 464 -6.36 27.47 -12.55
CA LYS A 464 -7.75 27.57 -13.04
C LYS A 464 -8.07 26.50 -14.09
N ASP A 465 -7.20 26.31 -15.08
CA ASP A 465 -7.48 25.41 -16.22
C ASP A 465 -7.33 23.92 -15.84
N TYR A 466 -6.55 23.62 -14.79
CA TYR A 466 -6.57 22.32 -14.09
C TYR A 466 -7.95 21.98 -13.52
N HIS A 467 -8.69 23.00 -13.04
CA HIS A 467 -10.04 22.81 -12.47
C HIS A 467 -11.18 22.93 -13.49
N ASP A 468 -10.98 23.59 -14.63
CA ASP A 468 -12.00 23.75 -15.67
C ASP A 468 -12.39 22.37 -16.27
N PRO A 469 -13.66 21.92 -16.15
CA PRO A 469 -14.10 20.62 -16.67
C PRO A 469 -13.99 20.43 -18.19
N ALA A 470 -13.84 21.51 -18.96
CA ALA A 470 -13.64 21.49 -20.40
C ALA A 470 -12.15 21.41 -20.82
N LEU A 471 -11.21 21.74 -19.92
CA LEU A 471 -9.77 21.76 -20.20
C LEU A 471 -9.03 20.64 -19.45
N ARG A 472 -9.08 20.64 -18.11
CA ARG A 472 -8.36 19.71 -17.21
C ARG A 472 -6.87 19.56 -17.51
N THR A 473 -6.24 20.63 -18.01
CA THR A 473 -4.81 20.66 -18.35
C THR A 473 -3.92 20.58 -17.11
N ILE A 474 -2.77 19.94 -17.24
CA ILE A 474 -1.82 19.70 -16.15
C ILE A 474 -0.56 20.51 -16.48
N SER A 475 -0.74 21.83 -16.58
CA SER A 475 0.23 22.70 -17.24
C SER A 475 1.50 22.93 -16.41
N ASN A 476 2.65 22.80 -17.06
CA ASN A 476 3.96 23.24 -16.55
C ASN A 476 4.70 24.00 -17.65
N ALA A 477 5.49 25.01 -17.26
CA ALA A 477 6.34 25.78 -18.17
C ALA A 477 7.74 25.97 -17.56
N LEU A 478 8.78 25.58 -18.29
CA LEU A 478 10.17 25.60 -17.79
C LEU A 478 11.00 26.67 -18.51
N THR A 479 11.49 27.63 -17.73
CA THR A 479 12.51 28.61 -18.15
C THR A 479 13.86 28.23 -17.54
N VAL A 480 14.93 28.21 -18.34
CA VAL A 480 16.27 27.78 -17.92
C VAL A 480 17.30 28.89 -18.17
N GLU A 481 18.02 29.27 -17.12
CA GLU A 481 19.17 30.18 -17.17
C GLU A 481 20.47 29.37 -17.17
N LEU A 482 21.43 29.76 -18.01
CA LEU A 482 22.74 29.11 -18.16
C LEU A 482 23.86 29.94 -17.48
N ASN A 483 25.00 29.29 -17.22
CA ASN A 483 26.13 29.88 -16.51
C ASN A 483 26.77 31.10 -17.24
N ASP A 484 26.58 31.21 -18.56
CA ASP A 484 27.03 32.35 -19.37
C ASP A 484 26.00 33.50 -19.42
N GLY A 485 24.88 33.39 -18.71
CA GLY A 485 23.79 34.37 -18.71
C GLY A 485 22.78 34.21 -19.86
N THR A 486 22.94 33.21 -20.74
CA THR A 486 21.92 32.86 -21.72
C THR A 486 20.66 32.35 -21.01
N VAL A 487 19.49 32.84 -21.39
CA VAL A 487 18.19 32.26 -21.00
C VAL A 487 17.60 31.56 -22.21
N LEU A 488 17.21 30.29 -22.05
CA LEU A 488 16.52 29.53 -23.09
C LEU A 488 15.04 29.95 -23.18
N GLU A 489 14.44 29.79 -24.36
CA GLU A 489 13.01 30.00 -24.58
C GLU A 489 12.17 29.13 -23.63
N GLU A 490 11.10 29.68 -23.05
CA GLU A 490 10.27 28.96 -22.08
C GLU A 490 9.52 27.81 -22.76
N VAL A 491 9.79 26.58 -22.33
CA VAL A 491 9.10 25.39 -22.86
C VAL A 491 7.84 25.13 -22.06
N VAL A 492 6.69 25.50 -22.63
CA VAL A 492 5.35 25.25 -22.08
C VAL A 492 4.82 23.89 -22.57
N VAL A 493 4.23 23.10 -21.66
CA VAL A 493 3.42 21.92 -22.01
C VAL A 493 2.16 21.91 -21.15
N GLU A 494 0.99 22.09 -21.78
CA GLU A 494 -0.30 22.22 -21.10
C GLU A 494 -0.97 20.86 -20.86
N ALA A 495 -1.04 20.04 -21.90
CA ALA A 495 -1.63 18.71 -21.88
C ALA A 495 -0.52 17.65 -22.01
N PRO A 496 -0.27 16.80 -21.00
CA PRO A 496 0.69 15.69 -21.14
C PRO A 496 0.20 14.70 -22.20
N LEU A 497 1.10 13.92 -22.78
CA LEU A 497 0.78 12.93 -23.83
C LEU A 497 -0.45 12.06 -23.47
N GLY A 498 -0.55 11.60 -22.22
CA GLY A 498 -1.69 10.80 -21.76
C GLY A 498 -2.99 11.55 -21.50
N HIS A 499 -3.13 12.84 -21.82
CA HIS A 499 -4.36 13.62 -21.71
C HIS A 499 -5.37 13.30 -22.84
N ARG A 500 -6.67 13.53 -22.64
CA ARG A 500 -7.71 13.23 -23.65
C ARG A 500 -7.43 13.92 -25.00
N LEU A 501 -6.93 15.15 -24.95
CA LEU A 501 -6.61 15.96 -26.14
C LEU A 501 -5.50 15.36 -27.02
N ARG A 502 -4.70 14.41 -26.51
CA ARG A 502 -3.57 13.77 -27.21
C ARG A 502 -3.76 12.25 -27.38
N ARG A 503 -5.00 11.73 -27.30
CA ARG A 503 -5.30 10.27 -27.36
C ARG A 503 -4.66 9.52 -28.52
N GLU A 504 -4.76 10.03 -29.75
CA GLU A 504 -4.24 9.31 -30.93
C GLU A 504 -2.70 9.41 -31.06
N GLU A 505 -2.08 10.43 -30.46
CA GLU A 505 -0.63 10.52 -30.28
C GLU A 505 -0.15 9.52 -29.19
N ALA A 506 -0.96 9.32 -28.15
CA ALA A 506 -0.65 8.45 -27.02
C ALA A 506 -0.79 6.95 -27.32
N LYS A 507 -1.78 6.53 -28.11
CA LYS A 507 -2.08 5.10 -28.37
C LYS A 507 -0.86 4.28 -28.85
N PRO A 508 -0.02 4.75 -29.78
CA PRO A 508 1.23 4.06 -30.15
C PRO A 508 2.23 3.91 -29.01
N GLU A 509 2.37 4.93 -28.15
CA GLU A 509 3.32 4.91 -27.03
C GLU A 509 2.79 4.07 -25.85
N ILE A 510 1.48 4.05 -25.60
CA ILE A 510 0.82 3.11 -24.66
C ILE A 510 1.08 1.67 -25.12
N LEU A 511 0.97 1.38 -26.43
CA LEU A 511 1.25 0.05 -26.97
C LEU A 511 2.72 -0.35 -26.79
N LYS A 512 3.67 0.57 -27.02
CA LYS A 512 5.10 0.36 -26.75
C LYS A 512 5.39 0.13 -25.27
N LYS A 513 4.76 0.89 -24.36
CA LYS A 513 4.83 0.70 -22.91
C LYS A 513 4.34 -0.70 -22.52
N TYR A 514 3.17 -1.11 -23.04
CA TYR A 514 2.64 -2.46 -22.83
C TYR A 514 3.60 -3.55 -23.32
N GLN A 515 4.13 -3.44 -24.54
CA GLN A 515 5.15 -4.35 -25.09
C GLN A 515 6.39 -4.44 -24.20
N ARG A 516 6.93 -3.29 -23.77
CA ARG A 516 8.10 -3.17 -22.88
C ARG A 516 7.87 -3.88 -21.54
N HIS A 517 6.65 -3.81 -20.99
CA HIS A 517 6.32 -4.44 -19.71
C HIS A 517 5.97 -5.94 -19.84
N LEU A 518 5.51 -6.40 -21.01
CA LEU A 518 5.32 -7.84 -21.30
C LEU A 518 6.65 -8.59 -21.48
N ALA A 519 7.65 -7.96 -22.13
CA ALA A 519 8.86 -8.63 -22.60
C ALA A 519 9.75 -9.29 -21.52
N PRO A 520 9.89 -8.76 -20.28
CA PRO A 520 10.66 -9.44 -19.23
C PRO A 520 10.03 -10.75 -18.72
N HIS A 521 8.73 -10.95 -18.97
CA HIS A 521 7.95 -12.06 -18.41
C HIS A 521 7.60 -13.14 -19.44
N PHE A 522 7.50 -12.77 -20.73
CA PHE A 522 7.03 -13.66 -21.79
C PHE A 522 7.98 -13.71 -22.99
N SER A 523 7.97 -14.84 -23.72
CA SER A 523 8.69 -14.95 -24.99
C SER A 523 8.09 -14.04 -26.07
N GLU A 524 8.89 -13.62 -27.05
CA GLU A 524 8.48 -12.70 -28.13
C GLU A 524 7.16 -13.12 -28.82
N ASN A 525 7.02 -14.40 -29.19
CA ASN A 525 5.78 -14.95 -29.77
C ASN A 525 4.56 -14.77 -28.86
N LYS A 526 4.78 -14.79 -27.53
CA LYS A 526 3.74 -14.66 -26.52
C LYS A 526 3.40 -13.20 -26.21
N VAL A 527 4.41 -12.31 -26.20
CA VAL A 527 4.23 -10.85 -26.22
C VAL A 527 3.39 -10.47 -27.43
N LYS A 528 3.78 -10.94 -28.63
CA LYS A 528 3.06 -10.73 -29.87
C LYS A 528 1.61 -11.21 -29.81
N GLN A 529 1.35 -12.42 -29.29
CA GLN A 529 -0.02 -12.95 -29.12
C GLN A 529 -0.89 -12.02 -28.26
N LEU A 530 -0.37 -11.51 -27.14
CA LEU A 530 -1.10 -10.62 -26.23
C LEU A 530 -1.34 -9.23 -26.86
N VAL A 531 -0.37 -8.71 -27.60
CA VAL A 531 -0.46 -7.45 -28.36
C VAL A 531 -1.49 -7.55 -29.48
N GLU A 532 -1.44 -8.60 -30.30
CA GLU A 532 -2.41 -8.83 -31.38
C GLU A 532 -3.83 -9.03 -30.85
N LEU A 533 -3.99 -9.71 -29.70
CA LEU A 533 -5.28 -9.82 -29.02
C LEU A 533 -5.77 -8.48 -28.48
N GLY A 534 -4.90 -7.69 -27.84
CA GLY A 534 -5.27 -6.38 -27.27
C GLY A 534 -5.68 -5.33 -28.31
N LEU A 535 -5.14 -5.43 -29.52
CA LEU A 535 -5.49 -4.54 -30.65
C LEU A 535 -6.80 -4.96 -31.35
N ASP A 536 -7.11 -6.24 -31.40
CA ASP A 536 -8.38 -6.76 -31.94
C ASP A 536 -9.49 -6.64 -30.89
N GLN A 537 -10.14 -5.45 -30.87
CA GLN A 537 -11.17 -5.13 -29.87
C GLN A 537 -12.31 -6.15 -29.83
N GLN A 538 -12.84 -6.58 -30.99
CA GLN A 538 -13.97 -7.51 -31.04
C GLN A 538 -13.58 -8.87 -30.45
N LYS A 539 -12.40 -9.39 -30.82
CA LYS A 539 -11.89 -10.66 -30.31
C LYS A 539 -11.57 -10.59 -28.82
N LEU A 540 -10.88 -9.52 -28.36
CA LEU A 540 -10.61 -9.28 -26.96
C LEU A 540 -11.90 -9.28 -26.16
N GLU A 541 -12.85 -8.43 -26.53
CA GLU A 541 -14.15 -8.29 -25.85
C GLU A 541 -14.90 -9.63 -25.75
N SER A 542 -14.86 -10.46 -26.80
CA SER A 542 -15.49 -11.78 -26.81
C SER A 542 -14.74 -12.88 -26.02
N THR A 543 -13.49 -12.63 -25.61
CA THR A 543 -12.64 -13.64 -24.94
C THR A 543 -13.14 -13.89 -23.52
N PRO A 544 -13.33 -15.16 -23.08
CA PRO A 544 -13.63 -15.50 -21.69
C PRO A 544 -12.52 -15.06 -20.73
N VAL A 545 -12.89 -14.54 -19.56
CA VAL A 545 -11.92 -13.95 -18.60
C VAL A 545 -10.88 -14.97 -18.14
N ASP A 546 -11.29 -16.21 -17.88
CA ASP A 546 -10.40 -17.27 -17.40
C ASP A 546 -9.40 -17.72 -18.46
N GLU A 547 -9.80 -17.70 -19.74
CA GLU A 547 -8.93 -17.98 -20.87
C GLU A 547 -7.94 -16.83 -21.10
N TYR A 548 -8.37 -15.57 -20.98
CA TYR A 548 -7.46 -14.42 -21.01
C TYR A 548 -6.46 -14.45 -19.84
N VAL A 549 -6.91 -14.70 -18.60
CA VAL A 549 -6.03 -14.80 -17.44
C VAL A 549 -5.05 -15.97 -17.62
N ASP A 550 -5.49 -17.12 -18.13
CA ASP A 550 -4.60 -18.25 -18.46
C ASP A 550 -3.60 -17.95 -19.59
N LEU A 551 -3.90 -16.99 -20.47
CA LEU A 551 -2.93 -16.43 -21.41
C LEU A 551 -1.91 -15.49 -20.74
N THR A 552 -2.11 -15.02 -19.49
CA THR A 552 -1.17 -14.12 -18.78
C THR A 552 -0.30 -14.80 -17.72
N LEU A 553 -0.42 -16.12 -17.51
CA LEU A 553 0.36 -16.83 -16.49
C LEU A 553 1.80 -17.08 -16.91
N LEU A 554 2.72 -17.11 -15.94
CA LEU A 554 4.04 -17.69 -16.16
C LEU A 554 3.91 -19.21 -16.28
N ARG A 555 4.10 -19.75 -17.49
CA ARG A 555 4.39 -21.19 -17.61
C ARG A 555 5.73 -21.46 -16.96
N HIS A 556 5.78 -22.35 -15.97
CA HIS A 556 7.04 -22.85 -15.43
C HIS A 556 7.94 -23.30 -16.58
N ARG A 557 9.11 -22.68 -16.71
CA ARG A 557 10.25 -23.41 -17.28
C ARG A 557 10.61 -24.47 -16.25
N SER A 558 10.16 -25.70 -16.46
CA SER A 558 10.79 -26.86 -15.82
C SER A 558 12.29 -26.71 -16.02
N GLN A 559 13.06 -26.64 -14.92
CA GLN A 559 14.50 -26.40 -15.01
C GLN A 559 15.21 -27.65 -15.53
N HIS A 560 15.11 -27.87 -16.84
CA HIS A 560 16.10 -28.64 -17.58
C HIS A 560 17.44 -27.95 -17.38
N THR A 561 18.24 -28.51 -16.47
CA THR A 561 19.65 -28.22 -16.30
C THR A 561 20.36 -28.50 -17.62
N ARG A 562 20.54 -27.45 -18.44
CA ARG A 562 21.31 -27.53 -19.69
C ARG A 562 22.76 -27.81 -19.34
N ASN A 563 23.08 -29.09 -19.23
CA ASN A 563 24.44 -29.58 -19.06
C ASN A 563 25.26 -29.17 -20.30
N PRO A 564 26.29 -28.30 -20.18
CA PRO A 564 26.89 -27.63 -21.33
C PRO A 564 27.92 -28.53 -22.04
N SER A 565 27.46 -29.59 -22.69
CA SER A 565 28.33 -30.61 -23.31
C SER A 565 27.83 -31.20 -24.63
N THR A 566 26.67 -30.80 -25.16
CA THR A 566 26.04 -31.43 -26.34
C THR A 566 25.61 -30.49 -27.47
N ASP A 567 26.25 -29.31 -27.60
CA ASP A 567 26.06 -28.39 -28.74
C ASP A 567 27.15 -28.50 -29.83
N GLN A 568 27.49 -29.74 -30.19
CA GLN A 568 28.24 -30.07 -31.41
C GLN A 568 27.68 -31.32 -32.11
N LYS A 569 26.52 -31.19 -32.75
CA LYS A 569 26.08 -31.92 -33.99
C LYS A 569 24.58 -31.71 -34.27
N LYS A 570 24.22 -30.65 -34.99
CA LYS A 570 23.14 -30.65 -36.01
C LYS A 570 23.08 -29.32 -36.79
N HIS A 571 23.83 -29.26 -37.88
CA HIS A 571 23.57 -28.35 -39.00
C HIS A 571 23.43 -29.19 -40.26
N GLN A 572 22.20 -29.61 -40.59
CA GLN A 572 21.73 -29.89 -41.95
C GLN A 572 20.26 -30.36 -42.00
N ARG A 573 19.63 -30.08 -43.16
CA ARG A 573 18.34 -30.58 -43.68
C ARG A 573 17.03 -30.15 -43.00
N ASN A 574 16.40 -29.16 -43.65
CA ASN A 574 14.94 -29.08 -43.78
C ASN A 574 14.41 -30.24 -44.65
N GLN A 575 13.19 -30.75 -44.39
CA GLN A 575 12.01 -30.60 -45.28
C GLN A 575 10.79 -31.47 -44.86
N VAL A 576 9.64 -30.81 -44.75
CA VAL A 576 8.26 -31.19 -45.14
C VAL A 576 7.81 -32.68 -45.10
N HIS A 577 6.81 -33.01 -44.23
CA HIS A 577 5.49 -33.57 -44.63
C HIS A 577 4.46 -33.64 -43.47
N THR A 578 3.26 -34.19 -43.73
CA THR A 578 1.99 -33.83 -43.04
C THR A 578 1.14 -35.01 -42.49
N LYS A 579 0.17 -34.67 -41.62
CA LYS A 579 -1.04 -35.43 -41.18
C LYS A 579 -0.90 -36.52 -40.09
N GLY A 580 -1.91 -36.57 -39.22
CA GLY A 580 -2.20 -37.68 -38.29
C GLY A 580 -3.00 -37.23 -37.06
N LEU A 581 -4.13 -37.88 -36.76
CA LEU A 581 -4.91 -37.73 -35.51
C LEU A 581 -5.00 -39.09 -34.79
N GLY A 582 -4.95 -39.10 -33.46
CA GLY A 582 -5.17 -40.30 -32.64
C GLY A 582 -4.77 -40.07 -31.16
N PRO A 583 -5.59 -40.48 -30.17
CA PRO A 583 -5.32 -40.23 -28.75
C PRO A 583 -4.62 -41.41 -28.05
N THR A 584 -3.72 -41.11 -27.10
CA THR A 584 -3.14 -42.10 -26.18
C THR A 584 -3.04 -41.57 -24.75
N ALA A 585 -3.36 -42.42 -23.78
CA ALA A 585 -3.38 -42.08 -22.35
C ALA A 585 -1.97 -42.15 -21.71
N ILE A 586 -1.90 -41.78 -20.43
CA ILE A 586 -0.67 -41.67 -19.64
C ILE A 586 0.04 -43.02 -19.49
N MET A 587 1.30 -43.07 -19.93
CA MET A 587 2.31 -43.99 -19.42
C MET A 587 3.44 -43.15 -18.83
N ALA A 588 3.87 -43.44 -17.60
CA ALA A 588 5.03 -42.79 -17.00
C ALA A 588 6.31 -43.26 -17.71
N ASP A 589 7.25 -42.35 -17.97
CA ASP A 589 8.51 -42.68 -18.64
C ASP A 589 9.38 -43.58 -17.74
N ARG A 590 10.02 -44.57 -18.36
CA ARG A 590 11.08 -45.37 -17.74
C ARG A 590 12.19 -44.48 -17.18
N GLN A 591 12.48 -43.36 -17.83
CA GLN A 591 13.43 -42.36 -17.33
C GLN A 591 12.98 -41.79 -15.97
N THR A 592 11.70 -41.42 -15.83
CA THR A 592 11.13 -40.93 -14.57
C THR A 592 11.26 -41.97 -13.46
N ILE A 593 10.97 -43.24 -13.73
CA ILE A 593 11.12 -44.33 -12.73
C ILE A 593 12.59 -44.44 -12.25
N MET A 594 13.55 -44.34 -13.17
CA MET A 594 14.98 -44.38 -12.83
C MET A 594 15.45 -43.15 -12.04
N GLU A 595 14.83 -41.99 -12.25
CA GLU A 595 15.10 -40.76 -11.50
C GLU A 595 14.46 -40.78 -10.10
N THR A 596 13.19 -41.21 -9.99
CA THR A 596 12.50 -41.36 -8.70
C THR A 596 13.22 -42.36 -7.79
N ASN A 597 13.60 -43.54 -8.30
CA ASN A 597 14.35 -44.53 -7.51
C ASN A 597 15.73 -43.98 -7.08
N ARG A 598 16.39 -43.15 -7.90
CA ARG A 598 17.65 -42.48 -7.51
C ARG A 598 17.43 -41.52 -6.35
N SER A 599 16.39 -40.67 -6.41
CA SER A 599 16.06 -39.74 -5.32
C SER A 599 15.70 -40.46 -4.02
N ILE A 600 14.96 -41.57 -4.08
CA ILE A 600 14.64 -42.39 -2.90
C ILE A 600 15.93 -42.89 -2.23
N ARG A 601 16.91 -43.40 -2.99
CA ARG A 601 18.22 -43.81 -2.44
C ARG A 601 18.96 -42.64 -1.80
N THR A 602 19.06 -41.49 -2.48
CA THR A 602 19.72 -40.31 -1.90
C THR A 602 19.10 -39.90 -0.56
N ILE A 603 17.77 -39.95 -0.42
CA ILE A 603 17.10 -39.64 0.85
C ILE A 603 17.46 -40.67 1.94
N LYS A 604 17.50 -41.97 1.62
CA LYS A 604 17.91 -43.02 2.58
C LYS A 604 19.35 -42.83 3.05
N ASN A 605 20.28 -42.67 2.12
CA ASN A 605 21.70 -42.43 2.42
C ASN A 605 21.92 -41.20 3.32
N GLU A 606 21.17 -40.11 3.13
CA GLU A 606 21.30 -38.93 4.01
C GLU A 606 20.63 -39.12 5.39
N LEU A 607 19.60 -39.96 5.51
CA LEU A 607 19.05 -40.35 6.81
C LEU A 607 20.03 -41.24 7.60
N GLU A 608 20.67 -42.21 6.94
CA GLU A 608 21.76 -43.01 7.52
C GLU A 608 22.91 -42.11 8.00
N ASN A 609 23.30 -41.14 7.17
CA ASN A 609 24.34 -40.13 7.46
C ASN A 609 23.97 -39.17 8.63
N LEU A 610 22.68 -38.98 8.93
CA LEU A 610 22.20 -38.21 10.08
C LEU A 610 22.15 -39.05 11.36
N LEU A 611 21.83 -40.34 11.24
CA LEU A 611 21.89 -41.32 12.34
C LEU A 611 23.34 -41.56 12.79
N GLU A 612 24.27 -41.79 11.85
CA GLU A 612 25.73 -41.93 12.14
C GLU A 612 26.32 -40.71 12.86
N LYS A 613 25.73 -39.52 12.68
CA LYS A 613 26.14 -38.27 13.32
C LYS A 613 25.39 -37.97 14.63
N GLY A 614 24.46 -38.82 15.05
CA GLY A 614 23.62 -38.60 16.23
C GLY A 614 22.73 -37.36 16.14
N VAL A 615 22.33 -36.96 14.92
CA VAL A 615 21.39 -35.84 14.68
C VAL A 615 19.94 -36.32 14.77
N ILE A 616 19.73 -37.61 14.48
CA ILE A 616 18.49 -38.35 14.75
C ILE A 616 18.86 -39.63 15.52
N ASP A 617 17.91 -40.18 16.26
CA ASP A 617 18.02 -41.49 16.93
C ASP A 617 17.43 -42.62 16.06
N ASP A 618 17.64 -43.88 16.47
CA ASP A 618 17.18 -45.06 15.73
C ASP A 618 15.65 -45.09 15.55
N ASP A 619 14.90 -44.62 16.57
CA ASP A 619 13.44 -44.52 16.51
C ASP A 619 13.00 -43.49 15.45
N ALA A 620 13.61 -42.30 15.42
CA ALA A 620 13.34 -41.30 14.39
C ALA A 620 13.78 -41.78 13.00
N TYR A 621 14.90 -42.49 12.89
CA TYR A 621 15.36 -43.09 11.64
C TYR A 621 14.33 -44.09 11.09
N GLU A 622 13.90 -45.09 11.86
CA GLU A 622 12.94 -46.10 11.39
C GLU A 622 11.54 -45.50 11.13
N ASN A 623 11.08 -44.53 11.92
CA ASN A 623 9.82 -43.83 11.66
C ASN A 623 9.84 -43.07 10.32
N ILE A 624 10.96 -42.42 9.96
CA ILE A 624 11.06 -41.71 8.67
C ILE A 624 11.32 -42.70 7.52
N HIS A 625 12.21 -43.68 7.72
CA HIS A 625 12.60 -44.67 6.73
C HIS A 625 11.43 -45.56 6.28
N SER A 626 10.55 -45.95 7.21
CA SER A 626 9.33 -46.74 6.93
C SER A 626 8.23 -45.95 6.20
N MET A 627 8.26 -44.60 6.23
CA MET A 627 7.37 -43.75 5.44
C MET A 627 7.85 -43.55 3.99
N LEU A 628 9.08 -43.95 3.65
CA LEU A 628 9.60 -43.83 2.28
C LEU A 628 9.02 -44.91 1.36
N PRO A 629 8.55 -44.56 0.14
CA PRO A 629 8.03 -45.53 -0.80
C PRO A 629 9.12 -46.51 -1.26
N ALA A 630 8.74 -47.78 -1.46
CA ALA A 630 9.60 -48.79 -2.04
C ALA A 630 9.96 -48.44 -3.50
N GLU A 631 11.19 -48.79 -3.91
CA GLU A 631 11.64 -48.57 -5.29
C GLU A 631 10.79 -49.33 -6.32
N ALA A 632 10.37 -48.64 -7.38
CA ALA A 632 9.53 -49.23 -8.42
C ALA A 632 10.36 -50.17 -9.33
N PRO A 633 9.90 -51.41 -9.58
CA PRO A 633 10.70 -52.41 -10.30
C PRO A 633 10.78 -52.15 -11.81
N LEU A 634 12.00 -52.04 -12.34
CA LEU A 634 12.27 -51.92 -13.77
C LEU A 634 12.12 -53.27 -14.49
N ARG A 635 10.92 -53.59 -14.99
CA ARG A 635 10.67 -54.81 -15.80
C ARG A 635 10.48 -54.51 -17.29
N SER A 636 11.26 -55.20 -18.12
CA SER A 636 10.92 -55.46 -19.53
C SER A 636 9.85 -56.53 -19.64
N GLY A 637 8.96 -56.44 -20.63
CA GLY A 637 7.83 -57.37 -20.81
C GLY A 637 8.12 -58.59 -21.68
N GLY A 638 7.29 -59.63 -21.54
CA GLY A 638 7.25 -60.78 -22.44
C GLY A 638 6.63 -62.04 -21.81
N SER A 639 5.55 -62.55 -22.43
CA SER A 639 4.76 -63.77 -22.11
C SER A 639 4.10 -63.86 -20.71
N GLY A 640 2.95 -64.53 -20.53
CA GLY A 640 2.01 -65.06 -21.54
C GLY A 640 0.85 -65.85 -20.91
N SER A 641 -0.23 -66.03 -21.69
CA SER A 641 -1.46 -66.82 -21.41
C SER A 641 -2.45 -66.33 -20.33
N ALA A 642 -3.68 -66.86 -20.44
CA ALA A 642 -4.89 -66.69 -19.60
C ALA A 642 -5.81 -67.91 -19.93
N PRO A 643 -7.07 -68.06 -19.43
CA PRO A 643 -7.80 -67.41 -18.32
C PRO A 643 -8.46 -68.45 -17.33
N ALA A 644 -9.11 -68.02 -16.22
CA ALA A 644 -10.32 -68.70 -15.65
C ALA A 644 -10.97 -68.06 -14.38
N ARG A 645 -12.20 -67.58 -14.55
CA ARG A 645 -13.45 -67.76 -13.76
C ARG A 645 -13.48 -68.35 -12.30
N ALA A 646 -14.37 -67.76 -11.48
CA ALA A 646 -15.18 -68.33 -10.37
C ALA A 646 -14.76 -68.18 -8.87
N THR A 647 -15.78 -68.04 -8.02
CA THR A 647 -15.86 -68.00 -6.53
C THR A 647 -16.42 -69.35 -6.00
N PRO A 648 -16.70 -69.63 -4.68
CA PRO A 648 -16.76 -68.77 -3.48
C PRO A 648 -16.27 -69.36 -2.10
N SER A 649 -16.53 -68.63 -1.00
CA SER A 649 -16.93 -69.09 0.36
C SER A 649 -15.95 -68.95 1.57
N GLN A 650 -16.48 -68.36 2.66
CA GLN A 650 -16.38 -68.66 4.14
C GLN A 650 -15.06 -69.14 4.82
N ALA A 651 -14.80 -68.95 6.13
CA ALA A 651 -15.30 -68.04 7.20
C ALA A 651 -14.48 -68.22 8.53
N ALA A 652 -14.76 -67.38 9.54
CA ALA A 652 -14.60 -67.59 11.01
C ALA A 652 -13.24 -67.38 11.74
N SER A 653 -13.36 -66.75 12.93
CA SER A 653 -12.43 -66.77 14.11
C SER A 653 -12.98 -67.80 15.15
N PRO A 654 -12.67 -67.86 16.49
CA PRO A 654 -11.96 -66.95 17.43
C PRO A 654 -11.01 -67.64 18.47
N ALA A 655 -10.45 -66.88 19.46
CA ALA A 655 -10.27 -67.27 20.89
C ALA A 655 -9.43 -66.25 21.73
N ALA A 656 -9.52 -66.34 23.07
CA ALA A 656 -8.76 -65.64 24.15
C ALA A 656 -8.77 -66.57 25.42
N PRO A 657 -8.46 -66.20 26.70
CA PRO A 657 -7.95 -64.98 27.37
C PRO A 657 -6.79 -65.28 28.40
N PRO A 658 -6.87 -64.94 29.72
CA PRO A 658 -6.59 -63.69 30.51
C PRO A 658 -5.14 -63.69 31.15
N PRO A 659 -4.72 -63.08 32.31
CA PRO A 659 -5.36 -62.23 33.35
C PRO A 659 -4.57 -60.96 33.82
N THR A 660 -4.23 -60.82 35.12
CA THR A 660 -4.05 -59.58 35.93
C THR A 660 -3.10 -59.78 37.15
N GLU A 661 -2.70 -58.88 38.10
CA GLU A 661 -2.87 -57.44 38.50
C GLU A 661 -1.72 -57.08 39.52
N ALA A 662 -1.00 -55.93 39.52
CA ALA A 662 -1.26 -54.58 40.11
C ALA A 662 -0.59 -54.22 41.48
N MET A 663 -0.53 -52.91 41.82
CA MET A 663 0.03 -52.21 43.03
C MET A 663 1.58 -52.04 43.14
N ALA A 664 2.17 -51.03 43.82
CA ALA A 664 1.77 -49.63 44.13
C ALA A 664 2.97 -48.80 44.72
N ASN A 665 2.94 -47.45 44.56
CA ASN A 665 3.63 -46.36 45.31
C ASN A 665 5.13 -46.42 45.72
N MET A 666 5.87 -45.33 45.46
CA MET A 666 6.60 -44.50 46.47
C MET A 666 7.22 -43.22 45.84
N ASN A 667 7.74 -42.31 46.68
CA ASN A 667 8.26 -40.96 46.33
C ASN A 667 9.54 -40.65 47.15
N ILE A 668 10.14 -39.44 46.99
CA ILE A 668 11.39 -38.93 47.63
C ILE A 668 12.68 -39.40 46.93
N GLY A 669 13.75 -38.60 46.73
CA GLY A 669 13.88 -37.14 46.84
C GLY A 669 15.28 -36.61 47.22
N THR A 670 15.85 -35.72 46.38
CA THR A 670 16.98 -34.76 46.65
C THR A 670 18.40 -35.28 46.94
N GLN A 671 19.39 -34.41 46.61
CA GLN A 671 20.84 -34.45 46.97
C GLN A 671 21.73 -35.49 46.24
N GLN A 672 23.06 -35.32 46.05
CA GLN A 672 23.95 -34.13 45.99
C GLN A 672 25.30 -34.51 45.30
N GLN A 673 26.05 -33.49 44.84
CA GLN A 673 27.53 -33.42 44.74
C GLN A 673 28.38 -34.44 43.92
N GLN A 674 29.07 -33.86 42.90
CA GLN A 674 30.54 -33.87 42.69
C GLN A 674 31.38 -35.15 42.38
N GLN A 675 32.11 -35.01 41.25
CA GLN A 675 33.56 -35.25 41.06
C GLN A 675 34.16 -36.62 40.65
N GLN A 676 35.06 -36.52 39.64
CA GLN A 676 36.24 -37.35 39.31
C GLN A 676 35.97 -38.76 38.73
N GLN A 677 36.56 -39.18 37.58
CA GLN A 677 38.00 -39.35 37.23
C GLN A 677 38.65 -40.54 38.00
N GLN A 678 39.58 -41.34 37.46
CA GLN A 678 40.62 -41.07 36.43
C GLN A 678 41.31 -42.38 35.92
N ARG A 679 42.36 -42.23 35.07
CA ARG A 679 43.46 -43.18 34.67
C ARG A 679 43.29 -43.92 33.34
N ALA A 680 44.36 -44.27 32.58
CA ALA A 680 45.77 -43.80 32.44
C ALA A 680 46.34 -44.42 31.12
N ASN A 681 47.43 -44.01 30.47
CA ASN A 681 48.88 -44.07 30.83
C ASN A 681 49.71 -43.81 29.51
N PRO A 682 51.07 -43.84 29.43
CA PRO A 682 52.16 -43.20 30.20
C PRO A 682 53.22 -42.46 29.31
N SER A 683 54.40 -42.10 29.85
CA SER A 683 55.63 -41.63 29.14
C SER A 683 56.89 -42.37 29.64
N PRO A 684 58.08 -42.28 28.99
CA PRO A 684 59.25 -41.56 29.60
C PRO A 684 60.29 -40.96 28.60
N ALA A 685 61.45 -40.45 29.11
CA ALA A 685 62.61 -39.82 28.42
C ALA A 685 63.95 -40.21 29.15
N PRO A 686 65.05 -39.42 29.28
CA PRO A 686 65.87 -38.49 28.41
C PRO A 686 67.38 -38.95 28.31
N PRO A 687 68.37 -38.12 27.88
CA PRO A 687 69.31 -37.42 28.81
C PRO A 687 69.97 -36.09 28.28
N SER A 688 71.05 -35.56 28.91
CA SER A 688 71.59 -34.18 28.73
C SER A 688 73.13 -33.98 28.91
N TYR A 689 73.68 -32.84 28.42
CA TYR A 689 75.07 -32.33 28.63
C TYR A 689 75.13 -30.77 28.65
N ALA A 690 76.30 -30.12 28.90
CA ALA A 690 76.36 -28.71 29.35
C ALA A 690 77.59 -27.85 28.93
N ASN A 691 77.47 -26.51 29.13
CA ASN A 691 78.46 -25.55 29.70
C ASN A 691 79.01 -24.35 28.87
N SER A 692 79.01 -23.17 29.52
CA SER A 692 79.91 -21.99 29.44
C SER A 692 79.89 -20.88 28.34
N THR A 693 79.95 -19.63 28.85
CA THR A 693 80.51 -18.34 28.32
C THR A 693 79.91 -17.57 27.12
N GLY A 694 79.37 -16.37 27.41
CA GLY A 694 79.91 -15.10 26.86
C GLY A 694 79.09 -14.30 25.83
N GLY A 695 78.93 -12.99 26.08
CA GLY A 695 78.55 -11.98 25.07
C GLY A 695 77.05 -11.68 24.93
N ALA A 696 76.69 -10.39 24.77
CA ALA A 696 75.31 -9.93 24.70
C ALA A 696 74.82 -9.69 23.26
N ALA A 697 73.64 -10.22 22.93
CA ALA A 697 72.83 -9.83 21.78
C ALA A 697 71.33 -9.99 22.13
N ALA A 698 70.47 -9.11 21.64
CA ALA A 698 69.05 -9.11 21.99
C ALA A 698 68.23 -10.09 21.12
N PRO A 699 67.37 -10.95 21.70
CA PRO A 699 66.41 -11.77 20.94
C PRO A 699 65.28 -10.95 20.29
N PRO A 700 64.60 -11.48 19.26
CA PRO A 700 63.50 -10.80 18.58
C PRO A 700 62.22 -10.68 19.44
N PRO A 701 61.27 -9.79 19.07
CA PRO A 701 60.00 -9.65 19.78
C PRO A 701 59.19 -10.96 19.78
N GLY A 702 58.42 -11.16 20.86
CA GLY A 702 57.54 -12.32 21.02
C GLY A 702 56.38 -12.34 20.01
N PRO A 703 55.67 -13.49 19.89
CA PRO A 703 54.54 -13.63 18.99
C PRO A 703 53.43 -12.62 19.31
N PRO A 704 52.69 -12.12 18.30
CA PRO A 704 51.61 -11.18 18.52
C PRO A 704 50.46 -11.82 19.32
N PRO A 705 49.66 -11.01 20.04
CA PRO A 705 48.44 -11.50 20.68
C PRO A 705 47.47 -12.08 19.63
N PRO A 706 46.59 -13.03 20.02
CA PRO A 706 45.60 -13.58 19.10
C PRO A 706 44.68 -12.48 18.55
N PRO A 707 44.20 -12.60 17.30
CA PRO A 707 43.41 -11.55 16.66
C PRO A 707 42.11 -11.32 17.42
N SER A 708 41.93 -10.10 17.92
CA SER A 708 40.63 -9.65 18.43
C SER A 708 39.62 -9.60 17.28
N LYS A 709 38.35 -9.90 17.59
CA LYS A 709 37.25 -9.73 16.62
C LYS A 709 37.27 -8.28 16.09
N PRO A 710 37.17 -8.04 14.78
CA PRO A 710 37.11 -6.68 14.25
C PRO A 710 35.93 -5.92 14.89
N ILE A 711 36.11 -4.62 15.10
CA ILE A 711 35.04 -3.74 15.55
C ILE A 711 34.35 -3.20 14.31
N LEU A 712 33.10 -3.63 14.07
CA LEU A 712 32.29 -3.19 12.94
C LEU A 712 31.74 -1.78 13.14
N ALA A 713 31.45 -1.42 14.39
CA ALA A 713 30.97 -0.10 14.80
C ALA A 713 31.24 0.14 16.29
N HIS A 714 31.34 1.41 16.69
CA HIS A 714 31.12 1.81 18.08
C HIS A 714 29.68 2.31 18.23
N ALA A 715 29.04 1.96 19.35
CA ALA A 715 27.69 2.41 19.65
C ALA A 715 27.58 2.89 21.11
N ARG A 716 26.66 3.81 21.38
CA ARG A 716 26.33 4.32 22.71
C ARG A 716 24.91 3.90 23.08
N ALA A 717 24.73 3.35 24.28
CA ALA A 717 23.42 2.97 24.80
C ALA A 717 22.51 4.19 24.97
N LEU A 718 21.33 4.17 24.36
CA LEU A 718 20.28 5.18 24.55
C LEU A 718 19.47 4.91 25.83
N TYR A 719 19.34 3.63 26.19
CA TYR A 719 18.57 3.15 27.33
C TYR A 719 19.37 2.08 28.08
N ARG A 720 19.05 1.86 29.36
CA ARG A 720 19.50 0.68 30.11
C ARG A 720 18.90 -0.57 29.47
N TYR A 721 19.71 -1.60 29.27
CA TYR A 721 19.27 -2.95 28.92
C TYR A 721 19.78 -3.94 29.97
N GLN A 722 18.88 -4.77 30.50
CA GLN A 722 19.19 -5.76 31.52
C GLN A 722 18.89 -7.15 30.94
N ALA A 723 19.94 -7.97 30.87
CA ALA A 723 19.92 -9.32 30.31
C ALA A 723 18.85 -10.20 30.98
N ALA A 724 18.13 -10.98 30.16
CA ALA A 724 17.27 -12.06 30.63
C ALA A 724 17.98 -13.44 30.56
N ASP A 725 18.84 -13.63 29.55
CA ASP A 725 19.71 -14.79 29.41
C ASP A 725 21.17 -14.45 29.74
N SER A 726 21.90 -15.43 30.27
CA SER A 726 23.37 -15.47 30.35
C SER A 726 24.14 -15.10 29.07
N ARG A 727 23.48 -15.15 27.91
CA ARG A 727 24.03 -14.82 26.58
C ARG A 727 23.83 -13.35 26.18
N ASP A 728 23.03 -12.59 26.92
CA ASP A 728 22.69 -11.19 26.63
C ASP A 728 23.68 -10.21 27.30
N LEU A 729 24.03 -9.13 26.62
CA LEU A 729 24.90 -8.08 27.14
C LEU A 729 24.11 -7.06 27.96
N SER A 730 24.26 -7.07 29.29
CA SER A 730 23.73 -5.98 30.13
C SER A 730 24.54 -4.69 30.01
N PHE A 731 23.84 -3.55 29.95
CA PHE A 731 24.44 -2.21 29.94
C PHE A 731 23.52 -1.15 30.55
N GLU A 732 24.12 -0.10 31.08
CA GLU A 732 23.40 1.10 31.51
C GLU A 732 23.28 2.09 30.34
N ARG A 733 22.40 3.08 30.47
CA ARG A 733 22.32 4.18 29.52
C ARG A 733 23.69 4.91 29.43
N ASP A 734 24.01 5.37 28.22
CA ASP A 734 25.23 6.06 27.82
C ASP A 734 26.54 5.22 27.90
N ASP A 735 26.45 3.92 28.19
CA ASP A 735 27.56 2.96 28.00
C ASP A 735 28.03 2.89 26.53
N LYS A 736 29.34 2.79 26.32
CA LYS A 736 29.94 2.55 24.99
C LYS A 736 30.15 1.07 24.72
N ILE A 737 29.64 0.58 23.60
CA ILE A 737 29.68 -0.82 23.18
C ILE A 737 30.46 -0.91 21.87
N ALA A 738 31.46 -1.79 21.82
CA ALA A 738 32.14 -2.17 20.59
C ALA A 738 31.33 -3.30 19.93
N VAL A 739 30.79 -3.06 18.74
CA VAL A 739 29.99 -4.05 18.00
C VAL A 739 30.93 -4.90 17.16
N HIS A 740 30.83 -6.23 17.33
CA HIS A 740 31.71 -7.19 16.67
C HIS A 740 31.01 -7.99 15.57
N GLU A 741 29.69 -8.17 15.65
CA GLU A 741 28.93 -9.00 14.71
C GLU A 741 27.44 -8.59 14.70
N TYR A 742 26.83 -8.59 13.50
CA TYR A 742 25.40 -8.30 13.34
C TYR A 742 24.63 -9.62 13.19
N MET A 743 24.08 -10.15 14.30
CA MET A 743 23.44 -11.47 14.33
C MET A 743 22.21 -11.54 13.42
N ASN A 744 21.42 -10.46 13.38
CA ASN A 744 20.32 -10.24 12.45
C ASN A 744 19.99 -8.72 12.38
N ALA A 745 18.82 -8.37 11.84
CA ALA A 745 18.39 -6.96 11.69
C ALA A 745 18.21 -6.22 13.04
N ASP A 746 17.83 -6.95 14.08
CA ASP A 746 17.37 -6.43 15.38
C ASP A 746 18.34 -6.73 16.53
N TRP A 747 19.18 -7.76 16.41
CA TRP A 747 20.13 -8.19 17.44
C TRP A 747 21.58 -8.13 16.97
N TRP A 748 22.43 -7.51 17.78
CA TRP A 748 23.87 -7.33 17.57
C TRP A 748 24.67 -7.98 18.69
N MET A 749 25.89 -8.42 18.40
CA MET A 749 26.86 -8.96 19.35
C MET A 749 27.98 -7.95 19.57
N GLY A 750 28.37 -7.71 20.82
CA GLY A 750 29.40 -6.72 21.13
C GLY A 750 29.95 -6.83 22.55
N ARG A 751 30.91 -5.95 22.87
CA ARG A 751 31.53 -5.83 24.20
C ARG A 751 31.20 -4.48 24.83
N ASN A 752 30.69 -4.46 26.06
CA ASN A 752 30.51 -3.23 26.83
C ASN A 752 31.87 -2.74 27.37
N SER A 753 32.24 -1.51 27.04
CA SER A 753 33.55 -0.93 27.38
C SER A 753 33.72 -0.62 28.87
N ARG A 754 32.62 -0.47 29.62
CA ARG A 754 32.64 -0.21 31.08
C ARG A 754 32.74 -1.48 31.90
N THR A 755 32.08 -2.56 31.48
CA THR A 755 32.01 -3.82 32.24
C THR A 755 32.94 -4.92 31.71
N GLY A 756 33.43 -4.79 30.47
CA GLY A 756 34.25 -5.79 29.79
C GLY A 756 33.47 -7.02 29.30
N ALA A 757 32.18 -7.14 29.62
CA ALA A 757 31.33 -8.26 29.24
C ALA A 757 31.03 -8.27 27.72
N GLU A 758 30.84 -9.47 27.16
CA GLU A 758 30.34 -9.70 25.81
C GLU A 758 28.98 -10.40 25.84
N GLY A 759 28.16 -10.15 24.83
CA GLY A 759 26.85 -10.79 24.66
C GLY A 759 26.04 -10.16 23.52
N ILE A 760 24.87 -10.73 23.25
CA ILE A 760 23.92 -10.16 22.28
C ILE A 760 23.03 -9.09 22.92
N PHE A 761 22.55 -8.13 22.12
CA PHE A 761 21.64 -7.08 22.58
C PHE A 761 20.77 -6.52 21.44
N PRO A 762 19.58 -5.96 21.76
CA PRO A 762 18.73 -5.31 20.77
C PRO A 762 19.34 -3.99 20.26
N LYS A 763 19.50 -3.90 18.94
CA LYS A 763 19.97 -2.72 18.19
C LYS A 763 19.20 -1.44 18.54
N THR A 764 17.90 -1.54 18.82
CA THR A 764 17.03 -0.41 19.17
C THR A 764 17.42 0.29 20.48
N TYR A 765 18.25 -0.33 21.32
CA TYR A 765 18.72 0.25 22.57
C TYR A 765 20.01 1.09 22.43
N VAL A 766 20.60 1.18 21.23
CA VAL A 766 21.86 1.89 20.99
C VAL A 766 21.79 2.84 19.79
N ALA A 767 22.65 3.86 19.77
CA ALA A 767 22.95 4.67 18.60
C ALA A 767 24.41 4.46 18.18
N VAL A 768 24.66 4.26 16.88
CA VAL A 768 26.03 4.15 16.34
C VAL A 768 26.71 5.51 16.41
N GLU A 769 27.93 5.54 16.95
CA GLU A 769 28.78 6.73 16.93
C GLU A 769 29.63 6.71 15.65
N ALA A 770 29.48 7.73 14.81
CA ALA A 770 30.34 7.91 13.64
C ALA A 770 31.79 8.21 14.10
N ALA A 771 32.77 7.61 13.41
CA ALA A 771 34.18 7.83 13.74
C ALA A 771 34.56 9.32 13.53
N PRO A 772 35.28 9.95 14.47
CA PRO A 772 35.78 11.31 14.29
C PRO A 772 36.83 11.36 13.16
N PRO A 773 36.97 12.50 12.45
CA PRO A 773 38.01 12.67 11.45
C PRO A 773 39.41 12.56 12.09
N PRO A 774 40.41 12.01 11.38
CA PRO A 774 41.73 11.76 11.94
C PRO A 774 42.45 13.07 12.30
N SER A 775 42.92 13.16 13.54
CA SER A 775 43.72 14.28 14.05
C SER A 775 45.13 14.29 13.44
N GLN A 776 45.59 15.46 12.99
CA GLN A 776 46.93 15.65 12.45
C GLN A 776 47.98 15.75 13.57
N ASP A 777 48.57 14.62 13.96
CA ASP A 777 49.76 14.63 14.82
C ASP A 777 51.02 15.06 14.04
N ARG A 778 51.88 15.85 14.71
CA ARG A 778 53.14 16.35 14.16
C ARG A 778 54.30 15.40 14.48
N ALA A 779 54.86 14.76 13.47
CA ALA A 779 56.20 14.17 13.48
C ALA A 779 56.97 14.57 12.20
N ALA A 780 58.30 14.49 12.21
CA ALA A 780 59.17 15.17 11.24
C ALA A 780 59.90 14.23 10.26
N TYR A 781 60.66 14.84 9.34
CA TYR A 781 61.53 14.25 8.30
C TYR A 781 60.79 13.67 7.07
N SER A 782 61.20 13.86 5.82
CA SER A 782 62.26 14.73 5.24
C SER A 782 61.94 15.04 3.77
N ALA A 783 62.38 16.19 3.26
CA ALA A 783 62.12 16.62 1.88
C ALA A 783 63.37 16.54 0.96
N PRO A 784 63.24 16.00 -0.27
CA PRO A 784 64.12 16.31 -1.39
C PRO A 784 63.82 17.72 -1.96
N GLN A 785 64.82 18.35 -2.58
CA GLN A 785 64.78 19.76 -2.99
C GLN A 785 64.19 19.97 -4.40
N GLN A 786 63.64 21.16 -4.65
CA GLN A 786 63.60 21.76 -5.99
C GLN A 786 64.63 22.90 -6.08
N PRO A 787 65.31 23.09 -7.23
CA PRO A 787 66.10 24.29 -7.49
C PRO A 787 65.18 25.45 -7.90
N GLY A 788 65.30 26.60 -7.21
CA GLY A 788 64.58 27.83 -7.56
C GLY A 788 65.46 28.85 -8.29
N TYR A 789 64.85 29.96 -8.69
CA TYR A 789 65.56 31.20 -9.02
C TYR A 789 64.89 32.40 -8.32
N HIS A 790 65.69 33.39 -7.97
CA HIS A 790 65.31 34.57 -7.19
C HIS A 790 65.33 35.82 -8.07
N ASN A 791 64.52 36.83 -7.73
CA ASN A 791 64.98 38.22 -7.67
C ASN A 791 64.05 39.08 -6.79
N GLN A 792 64.57 40.21 -6.31
CA GLN A 792 64.02 40.96 -5.16
C GLN A 792 63.92 42.49 -5.43
N PRO A 793 63.37 43.31 -4.49
CA PRO A 793 62.71 44.59 -4.81
C PRO A 793 63.62 45.83 -4.66
N PRO A 794 63.03 47.05 -4.57
CA PRO A 794 63.07 47.70 -3.26
C PRO A 794 61.82 48.56 -2.88
N THR A 795 61.49 48.58 -1.56
CA THR A 795 61.06 49.73 -0.69
C THR A 795 60.02 50.79 -1.14
N GLN A 796 59.22 51.48 -0.29
CA GLN A 796 58.84 51.46 1.15
C GLN A 796 57.72 52.52 1.37
N GLN A 797 56.83 52.36 2.37
CA GLN A 797 56.39 53.39 3.36
C GLN A 797 55.22 52.89 4.26
N LEU A 798 54.80 53.67 5.28
CA LEU A 798 54.04 53.22 6.46
C LEU A 798 52.94 54.21 6.94
N TRP A 799 51.87 53.66 7.55
CA TRP A 799 50.84 54.32 8.41
C TRP A 799 49.95 55.42 7.77
N PRO A 800 48.83 55.86 8.43
CA PRO A 800 48.01 55.25 9.49
C PRO A 800 46.48 55.17 9.14
N PRO A 801 45.61 54.56 9.98
CA PRO A 801 44.16 54.54 9.78
C PRO A 801 43.40 55.73 10.43
N PRO A 802 42.35 56.29 9.79
CA PRO A 802 41.43 57.26 10.39
C PRO A 802 40.01 56.69 10.67
N GLN A 803 39.17 57.49 11.35
CA GLN A 803 37.88 57.09 11.93
C GLN A 803 36.64 57.60 11.16
N GLN A 804 35.45 57.19 11.63
CA GLN A 804 34.12 57.56 11.16
C GLN A 804 33.80 59.07 11.29
N HIS A 805 32.77 59.55 10.57
CA HIS A 805 31.66 60.37 11.11
C HIS A 805 30.42 60.28 10.19
N GLN A 806 29.28 60.88 10.58
CA GLN A 806 27.92 60.48 10.19
C GLN A 806 27.25 61.37 9.12
N TYR A 807 26.23 60.83 8.43
CA TYR A 807 24.90 61.47 8.21
C TYR A 807 23.86 60.39 7.81
N ALA A 808 22.55 60.64 7.98
CA ALA A 808 21.51 59.59 7.94
C ALA A 808 20.15 60.02 7.31
N PRO A 809 19.36 59.07 6.77
CA PRO A 809 17.89 59.13 6.64
C PRO A 809 17.16 58.16 7.61
N PRO A 810 15.81 58.23 7.75
CA PRO A 810 15.10 57.73 8.94
C PRO A 810 14.56 56.28 8.91
N GLN A 811 14.22 55.79 10.11
CA GLN A 811 13.57 54.50 10.44
C GLN A 811 12.03 54.52 10.23
N PRO A 812 11.40 53.34 10.06
CA PRO A 812 10.50 52.84 11.10
C PRO A 812 11.09 51.68 11.93
N GLN A 813 10.61 51.54 13.17
CA GLN A 813 11.26 50.78 14.24
C GLN A 813 10.69 49.36 14.42
N TYR A 814 11.53 48.33 14.33
CA TYR A 814 11.23 46.95 14.74
C TYR A 814 12.28 46.44 15.74
N GLY A 815 11.84 45.87 16.86
CA GLY A 815 12.71 45.31 17.90
C GLY A 815 13.13 43.87 17.62
N GLN A 816 14.36 43.52 18.03
CA GLN A 816 14.86 42.14 18.05
C GLN A 816 14.26 41.32 19.23
N PRO A 817 14.25 39.97 19.15
CA PRO A 817 13.45 39.13 20.04
C PRO A 817 14.15 38.76 21.35
N SER A 818 13.34 38.43 22.36
CA SER A 818 13.75 37.75 23.60
C SER A 818 13.27 36.29 23.62
N GLY A 819 13.92 35.45 24.44
CA GLY A 819 13.72 34.00 24.48
C GLY A 819 12.41 33.52 25.14
N PRO A 820 12.04 32.23 24.97
CA PRO A 820 10.71 31.73 25.31
C PRO A 820 10.52 31.33 26.79
N PRO A 821 9.43 31.78 27.46
CA PRO A 821 8.87 31.17 28.67
C PRO A 821 7.87 30.03 28.35
N PRO A 822 7.44 29.21 29.34
CA PRO A 822 6.79 27.92 29.08
C PRO A 822 5.28 27.98 28.75
N GLN A 823 4.78 26.90 28.14
CA GLN A 823 3.36 26.73 27.75
C GLN A 823 2.44 26.37 28.94
N GLN A 824 1.21 26.91 28.91
CA GLN A 824 0.04 26.36 29.62
C GLN A 824 -1.16 26.28 28.67
N ASN A 825 -2.17 25.48 29.06
CA ASN A 825 -3.19 24.93 28.18
C ASN A 825 -4.52 25.74 28.22
N PRO A 826 -4.99 26.34 27.11
CA PRO A 826 -6.19 27.18 27.11
C PRO A 826 -7.48 26.40 26.78
N TYR A 827 -8.30 26.17 27.81
CA TYR A 827 -9.69 25.73 27.63
C TYR A 827 -10.61 26.42 28.66
N ASN A 828 -10.84 27.73 28.49
CA ASN A 828 -11.91 28.47 29.16
C ASN A 828 -12.18 29.84 28.47
N SER A 829 -13.44 30.07 28.10
CA SER A 829 -14.25 31.33 28.11
C SER A 829 -13.64 32.73 27.80
N ASP A 830 -14.33 33.68 27.15
CA ASP A 830 -15.65 33.66 26.46
C ASP A 830 -15.81 34.87 25.47
N THR A 831 -16.74 34.70 24.50
CA THR A 831 -17.45 35.67 23.59
C THR A 831 -17.18 37.19 23.66
N PRO A 832 -17.15 37.94 22.50
CA PRO A 832 -18.40 38.34 21.82
C PRO A 832 -18.39 38.47 20.25
N PRO A 833 -19.55 38.51 19.57
CA PRO A 833 -19.72 38.70 18.11
C PRO A 833 -20.22 40.11 17.69
N SER A 834 -20.28 40.40 16.38
CA SER A 834 -20.86 41.66 15.83
C SER A 834 -21.48 41.54 14.42
N ALA A 835 -22.80 41.78 14.33
CA ALA A 835 -23.63 42.19 13.16
C ALA A 835 -23.59 41.31 11.86
N ILE A 836 -24.52 41.36 10.90
CA ILE A 836 -25.64 42.28 10.53
C ILE A 836 -26.83 41.39 10.02
N ALA A 837 -28.12 41.75 9.98
CA ALA A 837 -29.10 42.40 10.87
C ALA A 837 -30.34 42.81 10.04
N ASN A 838 -31.58 42.57 10.49
CA ASN A 838 -32.80 43.15 9.86
C ASN A 838 -34.06 43.10 10.77
N GLN A 839 -34.78 44.23 10.88
CA GLN A 839 -36.22 44.46 11.22
C GLN A 839 -36.83 43.77 12.49
N GLU A 840 -37.75 44.37 13.26
CA GLU A 840 -38.46 45.66 13.14
C GLU A 840 -38.82 46.30 14.51
N SER A 841 -39.42 47.49 14.47
CA SER A 841 -39.65 48.50 15.53
C SER A 841 -40.28 48.11 16.89
N ALA A 842 -39.59 48.52 17.99
CA ALA A 842 -40.03 49.43 19.09
C ALA A 842 -41.28 49.16 19.98
N PRO A 843 -41.46 49.81 21.16
CA PRO A 843 -40.52 50.57 22.02
C PRO A 843 -40.49 50.11 23.51
N ALA A 844 -39.73 50.85 24.35
CA ALA A 844 -39.81 51.16 25.80
C ALA A 844 -40.78 50.38 26.75
N ASP A 845 -40.51 50.19 28.05
CA ASP A 845 -39.84 51.12 28.98
C ASP A 845 -39.17 50.39 30.18
N GLY A 846 -38.51 51.10 31.11
CA GLY A 846 -37.87 50.44 32.27
C GLY A 846 -37.64 51.29 33.53
N GLN A 847 -37.53 50.64 34.69
CA GLN A 847 -37.11 51.29 35.95
C GLN A 847 -36.53 50.32 37.02
N HIS A 848 -35.21 50.17 36.97
CA HIS A 848 -34.22 50.43 38.05
C HIS A 848 -34.52 50.20 39.56
N LYS A 849 -33.44 49.83 40.28
CA LYS A 849 -33.15 49.92 41.75
C LYS A 849 -33.66 48.78 42.66
N ASP A 850 -32.99 48.42 43.77
CA ASP A 850 -31.60 48.62 44.25
C ASP A 850 -31.31 47.57 45.36
N GLY A 851 -30.04 47.20 45.64
CA GLY A 851 -29.73 46.36 46.82
C GLY A 851 -28.29 45.79 46.93
N ALA A 852 -27.56 46.17 47.98
CA ALA A 852 -26.26 45.60 48.40
C ALA A 852 -26.45 44.58 49.55
N GLY A 853 -25.48 43.77 50.01
CA GLY A 853 -24.11 43.52 49.53
C GLY A 853 -23.18 42.89 50.61
N LYS A 854 -22.47 41.82 50.23
CA LYS A 854 -21.23 41.23 50.81
C LYS A 854 -21.07 40.94 52.33
N ALA A 855 -20.89 39.63 52.61
CA ALA A 855 -19.76 38.99 53.31
C ALA A 855 -19.71 38.83 54.86
N LYS A 856 -19.74 37.55 55.29
CA LYS A 856 -18.93 36.88 56.35
C LYS A 856 -19.18 35.34 56.27
N GLU A 857 -18.48 34.44 57.00
CA GLU A 857 -17.03 34.15 57.12
C GLU A 857 -16.86 32.85 57.98
N TYR A 858 -16.30 31.77 57.39
CA TYR A 858 -15.63 30.58 58.00
C TYR A 858 -16.28 29.69 59.11
N GLY A 859 -15.93 28.39 59.07
CA GLY A 859 -16.21 27.35 60.10
C GLY A 859 -17.27 26.32 59.65
N GLU A 860 -17.11 24.99 59.75
CA GLU A 860 -16.04 24.13 60.31
C GLU A 860 -15.78 22.88 59.42
N LYS A 861 -14.89 21.96 59.85
CA LYS A 861 -14.58 20.67 59.18
C LYS A 861 -15.04 19.48 60.05
N PHE A 862 -15.62 18.41 59.46
CA PHE A 862 -15.11 17.02 59.54
C PHE A 862 -16.00 15.96 58.85
N GLY A 863 -15.39 14.93 58.24
CA GLY A 863 -15.81 13.53 58.48
C GLY A 863 -16.54 12.69 57.42
N LYS A 864 -15.79 11.71 56.86
CA LYS A 864 -16.18 10.32 56.48
C LYS A 864 -16.91 10.02 55.14
N LYS A 865 -16.68 8.76 54.70
CA LYS A 865 -17.17 8.02 53.52
C LYS A 865 -16.59 8.48 52.17
N LEU A 866 -15.87 7.67 51.38
CA LEU A 866 -15.45 6.25 51.48
C LEU A 866 -16.60 5.20 51.41
N GLY A 867 -16.71 4.56 50.23
CA GLY A 867 -17.32 3.22 50.06
C GLY A 867 -18.84 3.13 49.85
N ASN A 868 -19.27 2.75 48.65
CA ASN A 868 -20.33 1.76 48.37
C ASN A 868 -20.60 1.62 46.85
N ALA A 869 -19.94 0.66 46.19
CA ALA A 869 -20.24 0.21 44.82
C ALA A 869 -19.62 -1.17 44.50
N ALA A 870 -19.74 -2.12 45.43
CA ALA A 870 -19.37 -3.53 45.27
C ALA A 870 -20.25 -4.40 46.19
N ILE A 871 -20.22 -5.73 46.03
CA ILE A 871 -20.98 -6.74 46.79
C ILE A 871 -22.50 -6.72 46.50
N PHE A 872 -23.18 -7.84 46.21
CA PHE A 872 -22.77 -9.23 45.89
C PHE A 872 -23.76 -9.76 44.82
N GLY A 873 -23.45 -10.80 44.03
CA GLY A 873 -22.28 -11.69 44.01
C GLY A 873 -22.56 -12.86 43.05
N ALA A 874 -21.90 -14.02 43.12
CA ALA A 874 -20.55 -14.39 43.55
C ALA A 874 -20.39 -15.89 43.24
N GLY A 875 -19.34 -16.30 42.53
CA GLY A 875 -19.24 -17.67 41.99
C GLY A 875 -17.82 -18.13 41.73
N ALA A 876 -17.02 -18.26 42.80
CA ALA A 876 -15.70 -18.89 42.83
C ALA A 876 -14.62 -18.33 41.87
N THR A 877 -13.94 -17.27 42.30
CA THR A 877 -12.51 -17.09 41.98
C THR A 877 -11.66 -18.11 42.72
N LEU A 878 -10.84 -18.89 42.01
CA LEU A 878 -9.62 -19.56 42.53
C LEU A 878 -8.74 -19.93 41.32
N GLY A 879 -7.45 -19.58 41.33
CA GLY A 879 -6.53 -19.90 40.22
C GLY A 879 -5.53 -18.82 39.79
N GLY A 880 -5.47 -17.66 40.45
CA GLY A 880 -4.55 -16.56 40.12
C GLY A 880 -3.07 -16.80 40.47
N ASN A 881 -2.51 -17.95 40.10
CA ASN A 881 -1.13 -18.39 40.37
C ASN A 881 -0.52 -19.19 39.19
N LEU A 882 -0.95 -18.94 37.94
CA LEU A 882 -0.43 -19.64 36.74
C LEU A 882 -0.18 -18.72 35.53
N VAL A 883 -0.11 -17.39 35.73
CA VAL A 883 0.22 -16.42 34.67
C VAL A 883 1.32 -15.46 35.16
N ASN A 884 2.44 -16.05 35.54
CA ASN A 884 3.73 -15.39 35.79
C ASN A 884 4.90 -16.33 35.42
N SER A 885 4.63 -17.24 34.47
CA SER A 885 5.54 -18.28 33.98
C SER A 885 5.44 -18.51 32.46
N ILE A 886 4.49 -17.83 31.78
CA ILE A 886 4.40 -17.70 30.33
C ILE A 886 3.88 -16.28 30.03
N PHE A 887 4.76 -15.28 30.13
CA PHE A 887 4.82 -14.02 29.36
C PHE A 887 5.97 -13.15 29.91
#